data_AF-A0A8B6FT14-F1
#
_entry.id   AF-A0A8B6FT14-F1
#
_cell.length_a   1.000
_cell.length_b   1.000
_cell.length_c   1.000
_cell.angle_alpha   90.00
_cell.angle_beta   90.00
_cell.angle_gamma   90.00
#
_symmetry.space_group_name_H-M   'P 1'
#
loop_
_entity.id
_entity.type
_entity.pdbx_description
1 polymer ?
#
loop_
_entity_poly.entity_id
_entity_poly.type
_entity_poly.pdbx_seq_one_letter_code
_entity_poly.pdbx_strand_id
1 'polypeptide(L)'
;MLVVDVSEIRPDCPELTERLCQYIPKALAFIYVINTPNAGGIQIDKILKIRDVLMKQNEEEHISVFDPERAIFICNKWDQIHEEPDKVFQMVQDTLDECWIDFNPDMLYRLSAREMQSSFDGKPVSQDFTDILKGIETMILATTREKYHIHLIWQRKFIERLLMKLSTRIRISNKSKQDKKEMRERIRKRIQYVKENLSLKKQAVQSKAKTHCKEIAKNVFDHLQSKDRFDTMFKWNEDDLPTHGSIQDIKRVIDKLAFDYITYELRKKIQETEISKLRDMIEHLFKSEYFLIDRECETIDGILLGREETCISRKINASDRSTSFELSDISLKGTIGKILFAVSSPFILAFRLILLPVGVTYAISDKLNNEMKLSEYNSNRIAFANKRAEKLLTKLSVQVLTTAIDESLLKKINSRINEFFDKEIPRRINAGDKLMENISKDLRQPREIRKHSYSMQKDVMPVSGRIIFASMAVFGENITKSDHIAGTKVIATIQLNNEKITVAVKSMRYKENNNDKYTSTAEVYSMRDLHHQNVVKFYGICPFNDHVLEGFDFFIEYCGENLDNKVFDEHIRWRKSLHYIKDGLEGLIYLHQSGIVHRNIRLAAILIKDGEAKLSDGGITMRKILKGNISGGVPIVRAPEVLLCDYCGHESDMFQVGIVLWEAFYTKRAFLDKSAKTTYEELIKRIVNGERPSLVDPYPQITIRHKIEDCWEKGLDQRPSAKDVRDVITAFLESSPIAN
;
A
#
# COMPACT_ATOMS: atom_id res chain seq x y z
N MET A 1 -3.80 -21.30 -12.66
CA MET A 1 -4.46 -22.19 -13.65
C MET A 1 -5.05 -21.30 -14.72
N LEU A 2 -4.67 -21.49 -15.98
CA LEU A 2 -5.31 -20.81 -17.11
C LEU A 2 -6.64 -21.51 -17.38
N VAL A 3 -7.74 -20.75 -17.43
CA VAL A 3 -9.05 -21.28 -17.81
C VAL A 3 -9.34 -20.78 -19.21
N VAL A 4 -9.52 -21.71 -20.14
CA VAL A 4 -9.91 -21.41 -21.52
C VAL A 4 -11.31 -21.97 -21.72
N ASP A 5 -12.26 -21.08 -21.97
CA ASP A 5 -13.63 -21.43 -22.28
C ASP A 5 -13.82 -21.51 -23.80
N VAL A 6 -14.04 -22.73 -24.27
CA VAL A 6 -14.32 -23.06 -25.68
C VAL A 6 -15.73 -23.61 -25.86
N SER A 7 -16.63 -23.34 -24.91
CA SER A 7 -17.94 -24.02 -24.84
C SER A 7 -18.82 -23.77 -26.05
N GLU A 8 -18.62 -22.68 -26.81
CA GLU A 8 -19.34 -22.42 -28.05
C GLU A 8 -18.98 -23.41 -29.19
N ILE A 9 -18.02 -24.33 -28.98
CA ILE A 9 -17.69 -25.46 -29.86
C ILE A 9 -18.60 -26.68 -29.60
N ARG A 10 -19.41 -26.69 -28.52
CA ARG A 10 -20.37 -27.77 -28.18
C ARG A 10 -21.74 -27.21 -27.72
N PRO A 11 -22.83 -28.01 -27.74
CA PRO A 11 -24.12 -27.58 -27.21
C PRO A 11 -24.03 -27.26 -25.71
N ASP A 12 -24.75 -26.22 -25.26
CA ASP A 12 -24.75 -25.74 -23.88
C ASP A 12 -25.02 -26.87 -22.87
N CYS A 13 -24.04 -27.13 -22.00
CA CYS A 13 -24.15 -28.07 -20.89
C CYS A 13 -24.18 -27.29 -19.57
N PRO A 14 -25.33 -27.22 -18.87
CA PRO A 14 -25.46 -26.47 -17.62
C PRO A 14 -24.42 -26.85 -16.55
N GLU A 15 -24.04 -28.13 -16.49
CA GLU A 15 -23.03 -28.67 -15.57
C GLU A 15 -21.61 -28.11 -15.83
N LEU A 16 -21.26 -27.83 -17.09
CA LEU A 16 -19.97 -27.23 -17.44
C LEU A 16 -19.92 -25.76 -17.01
N THR A 17 -21.01 -25.02 -17.17
CA THR A 17 -21.13 -23.64 -16.70
C THR A 17 -21.04 -23.56 -15.18
N GLU A 18 -21.68 -24.50 -14.47
CA GLU A 18 -21.59 -24.55 -13.01
C GLU A 18 -20.17 -24.87 -12.52
N ARG A 19 -19.49 -25.83 -13.16
CA ARG A 19 -18.07 -26.12 -12.88
C ARG A 19 -17.18 -24.91 -13.19
N LEU A 20 -17.39 -24.24 -14.32
CA LEU A 20 -16.64 -23.04 -14.70
C LEU A 20 -16.76 -21.95 -13.63
N CYS A 21 -17.99 -21.69 -13.16
CA CYS A 21 -18.26 -20.77 -12.06
C CYS A 21 -17.50 -21.13 -10.76
N GLN A 22 -17.30 -22.43 -10.46
CA GLN A 22 -16.52 -22.85 -9.30
C GLN A 22 -15.00 -22.62 -9.46
N TYR A 23 -14.49 -22.66 -10.70
CA TYR A 23 -13.05 -22.54 -10.99
C TYR A 23 -12.58 -21.11 -11.27
N ILE A 24 -13.42 -20.30 -11.90
CA ILE A 24 -13.06 -18.93 -12.33
C ILE A 24 -12.46 -18.09 -11.20
N PRO A 25 -13.00 -18.07 -9.96
CA PRO A 25 -12.41 -17.26 -8.89
C PRO A 25 -11.00 -17.70 -8.46
N LYS A 26 -10.62 -18.94 -8.79
CA LYS A 26 -9.29 -19.53 -8.53
C LYS A 26 -8.39 -19.49 -9.78
N ALA A 27 -8.89 -18.98 -10.90
CA ALA A 27 -8.14 -18.90 -12.15
C ALA A 27 -7.03 -17.84 -12.03
N LEU A 28 -5.90 -18.11 -12.70
CA LEU A 28 -4.84 -17.11 -12.89
C LEU A 28 -5.18 -16.18 -14.06
N ALA A 29 -5.89 -16.70 -15.05
CA ALA A 29 -6.25 -16.00 -16.26
C ALA A 29 -7.46 -16.71 -16.89
N PHE A 30 -8.24 -15.95 -17.65
CA PHE A 30 -9.44 -16.41 -18.32
C PHE A 30 -9.38 -16.01 -19.78
N ILE A 31 -9.61 -16.96 -20.67
CA ILE A 31 -9.73 -16.74 -22.11
C ILE A 31 -11.12 -17.22 -22.54
N TYR A 32 -11.89 -16.34 -23.16
CA TYR A 32 -13.22 -16.64 -23.70
C TYR A 32 -13.17 -16.64 -25.22
N VAL A 33 -13.48 -17.77 -25.84
CA VAL A 33 -13.48 -17.91 -27.31
C VAL A 33 -14.90 -17.76 -27.85
N ILE A 34 -15.09 -16.76 -28.71
CA ILE A 34 -16.36 -16.36 -29.32
C ILE A 34 -16.45 -16.93 -30.73
N ASN A 35 -17.52 -17.64 -31.06
CA ASN A 35 -17.84 -18.14 -32.39
C ASN A 35 -18.61 -17.06 -33.17
N THR A 36 -17.86 -16.15 -33.80
CA THR A 36 -18.40 -14.93 -34.41
C THR A 36 -19.45 -15.12 -35.52
N PRO A 37 -19.42 -16.17 -36.37
CA PRO A 37 -20.41 -16.37 -37.44
C PRO A 37 -21.87 -16.53 -37.00
N ASN A 38 -22.14 -16.82 -35.72
CA ASN A 38 -23.51 -16.98 -35.18
C ASN A 38 -24.03 -15.69 -34.52
N ALA A 39 -24.28 -14.63 -35.28
CA ALA A 39 -24.85 -13.36 -34.79
C ALA A 39 -24.10 -12.78 -33.56
N GLY A 40 -22.76 -12.81 -33.59
CA GLY A 40 -21.91 -12.36 -32.48
C GLY A 40 -21.57 -13.45 -31.47
N GLY A 41 -22.24 -14.61 -31.48
CA GLY A 41 -21.83 -15.86 -30.80
C GLY A 41 -21.92 -15.87 -29.27
N ILE A 42 -21.84 -14.71 -28.62
CA ILE A 42 -21.68 -14.56 -27.16
C ILE A 42 -22.86 -15.18 -26.39
N GLN A 43 -22.56 -16.14 -25.53
CA GLN A 43 -23.51 -16.70 -24.56
C GLN A 43 -23.74 -15.74 -23.37
N ILE A 44 -24.59 -14.71 -23.58
CA ILE A 44 -24.84 -13.64 -22.59
C ILE A 44 -25.24 -14.20 -21.22
N ASP A 45 -26.21 -15.14 -21.15
CA ASP A 45 -26.66 -15.72 -19.88
C ASP A 45 -25.54 -16.40 -19.07
N LYS A 46 -24.55 -16.94 -19.76
CA LYS A 46 -23.39 -17.58 -19.14
C LYS A 46 -22.41 -16.55 -18.60
N ILE A 47 -22.09 -15.53 -19.38
CA ILE A 47 -21.24 -14.42 -18.92
C ILE A 47 -21.87 -13.74 -17.71
N LEU A 48 -23.19 -13.51 -17.72
CA LEU A 48 -23.92 -12.95 -16.58
C LEU A 48 -23.84 -13.84 -15.33
N LYS A 49 -23.91 -15.17 -15.48
CA LYS A 49 -23.71 -16.11 -14.35
C LYS A 49 -22.28 -16.08 -13.80
N ILE A 50 -21.28 -16.04 -14.67
CA ILE A 50 -19.86 -15.93 -14.29
C ILE A 50 -19.64 -14.63 -13.51
N ARG A 51 -20.16 -13.52 -14.04
CA ARG A 51 -20.14 -12.21 -13.41
C ARG A 51 -20.74 -12.27 -12.00
N ASP A 52 -21.93 -12.84 -11.86
CA ASP A 52 -22.62 -12.91 -10.56
C ASP A 52 -21.82 -13.70 -9.53
N VAL A 53 -21.05 -14.71 -9.95
CA VAL A 53 -20.18 -15.50 -9.07
C VAL A 53 -18.92 -14.72 -8.66
N LEU A 54 -18.29 -14.02 -9.60
CA LEU A 54 -17.15 -13.15 -9.32
C LEU A 54 -17.53 -12.03 -8.34
N MET A 55 -18.75 -11.49 -8.47
CA MET A 55 -19.28 -10.46 -7.57
C MET A 55 -19.54 -10.99 -6.15
N LYS A 56 -20.05 -12.22 -6.01
CA LYS A 56 -20.33 -12.87 -4.71
C LYS A 56 -19.07 -13.31 -3.97
N GLN A 57 -18.05 -13.81 -4.67
CA GLN A 57 -16.78 -14.23 -4.06
C GLN A 57 -16.06 -13.07 -3.36
N ASN A 58 -16.24 -11.84 -3.85
CA ASN A 58 -15.73 -10.64 -3.19
C ASN A 58 -16.47 -10.26 -1.88
N GLU A 59 -17.48 -11.01 -1.45
CA GLU A 59 -18.17 -10.86 -0.16
C GLU A 59 -17.73 -11.90 0.89
N GLU A 60 -17.12 -13.01 0.44
CA GLU A 60 -16.53 -14.02 1.30
C GLU A 60 -15.02 -13.76 1.41
N GLU A 61 -14.41 -13.96 2.60
CA GLU A 61 -13.05 -13.53 2.96
C GLU A 61 -11.89 -14.19 2.17
N HIS A 62 -12.16 -14.77 1.00
CA HIS A 62 -11.16 -15.32 0.11
C HIS A 62 -10.54 -14.22 -0.76
N ILE A 63 -9.21 -14.17 -0.77
CA ILE A 63 -8.45 -13.37 -1.73
C ILE A 63 -8.78 -13.91 -3.12
N SER A 64 -9.70 -13.26 -3.84
CA SER A 64 -9.96 -13.57 -5.25
C SER A 64 -8.68 -13.37 -6.03
N VAL A 65 -8.25 -14.41 -6.75
CA VAL A 65 -6.97 -14.42 -7.48
C VAL A 65 -7.15 -13.91 -8.92
N PHE A 66 -8.39 -13.90 -9.39
CA PHE A 66 -8.73 -13.55 -10.76
C PHE A 66 -9.06 -12.06 -10.89
N ASP A 67 -8.39 -11.40 -11.83
CA ASP A 67 -8.67 -10.03 -12.23
C ASP A 67 -9.48 -10.02 -13.54
N PRO A 68 -10.76 -9.59 -13.50
CA PRO A 68 -11.62 -9.59 -14.67
C PRO A 68 -11.16 -8.67 -15.82
N GLU A 69 -10.42 -7.60 -15.52
CA GLU A 69 -9.90 -6.64 -16.53
C GLU A 69 -8.85 -7.28 -17.46
N ARG A 70 -8.28 -8.40 -17.02
CA ARG A 70 -7.25 -9.16 -17.74
C ARG A 70 -7.82 -10.40 -18.42
N ALA A 71 -9.14 -10.52 -18.57
CA ALA A 71 -9.73 -11.56 -19.39
C ALA A 71 -9.46 -11.29 -20.88
N ILE A 72 -9.02 -12.32 -21.61
CA ILE A 72 -8.83 -12.23 -23.07
C ILE A 72 -10.07 -12.77 -23.78
N PHE A 73 -10.53 -12.04 -24.78
CA PHE A 73 -11.65 -12.42 -25.63
C PHE A 73 -11.14 -12.65 -27.06
N ILE A 74 -11.48 -13.78 -27.65
CA ILE A 74 -11.01 -14.16 -28.98
C ILE A 74 -12.19 -14.38 -29.91
N CYS A 75 -12.34 -13.51 -30.91
CA CYS A 75 -13.29 -13.66 -31.99
C CYS A 75 -12.78 -14.69 -33.01
N ASN A 76 -13.25 -15.92 -32.89
CA ASN A 76 -12.85 -17.04 -33.73
C ASN A 76 -13.65 -17.10 -35.04
N LYS A 77 -13.05 -17.70 -36.07
CA LYS A 77 -13.59 -17.82 -37.45
C LYS A 77 -13.90 -16.46 -38.07
N TRP A 78 -13.05 -15.48 -37.79
CA TRP A 78 -13.20 -14.12 -38.31
C TRP A 78 -13.24 -14.09 -39.86
N ASP A 79 -12.58 -15.06 -40.50
CA ASP A 79 -12.53 -15.25 -41.96
C ASP A 79 -13.86 -15.64 -42.63
N GLN A 80 -14.87 -16.03 -41.84
CA GLN A 80 -16.20 -16.42 -42.35
C GLN A 80 -17.18 -15.25 -42.40
N ILE A 81 -16.78 -14.07 -41.94
CA ILE A 81 -17.59 -12.85 -41.96
C ILE A 81 -17.32 -12.12 -43.27
N HIS A 82 -18.27 -12.20 -44.19
CA HIS A 82 -18.15 -11.60 -45.53
C HIS A 82 -18.78 -10.20 -45.63
N GLU A 83 -19.69 -9.87 -44.73
CA GLU A 83 -20.42 -8.60 -44.70
C GLU A 83 -20.09 -7.82 -43.42
N GLU A 84 -19.70 -6.55 -43.59
CA GLU A 84 -19.52 -5.56 -42.51
C GLU A 84 -18.70 -6.03 -41.28
N PRO A 85 -17.47 -6.56 -41.46
CA PRO A 85 -16.68 -7.15 -40.37
C PRO A 85 -16.40 -6.18 -39.22
N ASP A 86 -16.17 -4.90 -39.52
CA ASP A 86 -15.93 -3.90 -38.49
C ASP A 86 -17.18 -3.60 -37.65
N LYS A 87 -18.38 -3.67 -38.23
CA LYS A 87 -19.63 -3.54 -37.46
C LYS A 87 -19.85 -4.75 -36.55
N VAL A 88 -19.54 -5.95 -37.02
CA VAL A 88 -19.61 -7.17 -36.18
C VAL A 88 -18.61 -7.10 -35.03
N PHE A 89 -17.41 -6.55 -35.26
CA PHE A 89 -16.40 -6.37 -34.21
C PHE A 89 -16.87 -5.39 -33.15
N GLN A 90 -17.42 -4.25 -33.58
CA GLN A 90 -17.97 -3.24 -32.70
C GLN A 90 -19.14 -3.80 -31.87
N MET A 91 -20.05 -4.56 -32.49
CA MET A 91 -21.17 -5.21 -31.80
C MET A 91 -20.69 -6.18 -30.70
N VAL A 92 -19.63 -6.96 -30.97
CA VAL A 92 -19.01 -7.86 -29.97
C VAL A 92 -18.40 -7.04 -28.83
N GLN A 93 -17.68 -5.98 -29.15
CA GLN A 93 -17.07 -5.10 -28.16
C GLN A 93 -18.12 -4.46 -27.26
N ASP A 94 -19.20 -3.92 -27.82
CA ASP A 94 -20.31 -3.31 -27.10
C ASP A 94 -21.02 -4.36 -26.21
N THR A 95 -21.25 -5.57 -26.73
CA THR A 95 -21.87 -6.65 -25.96
C THR A 95 -21.02 -7.07 -24.77
N LEU A 96 -19.69 -7.20 -24.93
CA LEU A 96 -18.77 -7.54 -23.85
C LEU A 96 -18.66 -6.43 -22.81
N ASP A 97 -18.65 -5.17 -23.23
CA ASP A 97 -18.69 -4.02 -22.33
C ASP A 97 -19.96 -4.01 -21.47
N GLU A 98 -21.09 -4.50 -22.01
CA GLU A 98 -22.35 -4.61 -21.27
C GLU A 98 -22.43 -5.78 -20.30
N CYS A 99 -21.83 -6.93 -20.64
CA CYS A 99 -22.03 -8.17 -19.88
C CYS A 99 -20.84 -8.60 -19.02
N TRP A 100 -19.61 -8.21 -19.37
CA TRP A 100 -18.39 -8.56 -18.65
C TRP A 100 -17.96 -7.48 -17.65
N ILE A 101 -17.14 -7.89 -16.69
CA ILE A 101 -16.63 -7.05 -15.62
C ILE A 101 -15.32 -6.38 -16.05
N ASP A 102 -15.25 -5.04 -15.98
CA ASP A 102 -14.02 -4.28 -16.26
C ASP A 102 -13.40 -4.62 -17.62
N PHE A 103 -14.23 -4.86 -18.64
CA PHE A 103 -13.78 -5.21 -19.97
C PHE A 103 -12.74 -4.22 -20.49
N ASN A 104 -11.63 -4.77 -21.00
CA ASN A 104 -10.57 -4.01 -21.65
C ASN A 104 -10.61 -4.30 -23.15
N PRO A 105 -10.95 -3.29 -23.99
CA PRO A 105 -10.96 -3.45 -25.44
C PRO A 105 -9.63 -3.93 -26.03
N ASP A 106 -8.50 -3.58 -25.42
CA ASP A 106 -7.16 -4.01 -25.85
C ASP A 106 -6.93 -5.53 -25.65
N MET A 107 -7.83 -6.21 -24.94
CA MET A 107 -7.80 -7.65 -24.71
C MET A 107 -8.77 -8.44 -25.62
N LEU A 108 -9.33 -7.78 -26.65
CA LEU A 108 -10.19 -8.40 -27.67
C LEU A 108 -9.40 -8.64 -28.98
N TYR A 109 -9.30 -9.89 -29.41
CA TYR A 109 -8.49 -10.28 -30.56
C TYR A 109 -9.34 -10.93 -31.65
N ARG A 110 -8.94 -10.74 -32.92
CA ARG A 110 -9.50 -11.41 -34.09
C ARG A 110 -8.68 -12.66 -34.40
N LEU A 111 -9.33 -13.77 -34.77
CA LEU A 111 -8.66 -15.02 -35.12
C LEU A 111 -9.28 -15.66 -36.38
N SER A 112 -8.47 -15.78 -37.44
CA SER A 112 -8.79 -16.46 -38.70
C SER A 112 -8.27 -17.90 -38.70
N ALA A 113 -9.14 -18.87 -38.96
CA ALA A 113 -8.77 -20.29 -38.94
C ALA A 113 -7.98 -20.72 -40.20
N ARG A 114 -8.25 -20.07 -41.34
CA ARG A 114 -7.57 -20.36 -42.63
C ARG A 114 -6.12 -19.87 -42.65
N GLU A 115 -5.84 -18.72 -42.06
CA GLU A 115 -4.48 -18.17 -41.97
C GLU A 115 -3.57 -19.02 -41.07
N MET A 116 -4.14 -19.60 -40.01
CA MET A 116 -3.44 -20.55 -39.14
C MET A 116 -3.04 -21.84 -39.86
N GLN A 117 -3.92 -22.44 -40.66
CA GLN A 117 -3.59 -23.67 -41.41
C GLN A 117 -2.43 -23.45 -42.39
N SER A 118 -2.36 -22.26 -43.01
CA SER A 118 -1.25 -21.91 -43.91
C SER A 118 0.09 -21.68 -43.20
N SER A 119 0.09 -21.50 -41.88
CA SER A 119 1.27 -21.27 -41.04
C SER A 119 1.96 -22.58 -40.61
N PHE A 120 1.22 -23.70 -40.55
CA PHE A 120 1.80 -25.03 -40.24
C PHE A 120 2.59 -25.64 -41.41
N ASP A 121 2.45 -25.09 -42.64
CA ASP A 121 3.16 -25.50 -43.85
C ASP A 121 4.51 -24.76 -44.08
N GLY A 122 5.14 -24.25 -43.02
CA GLY A 122 6.48 -23.63 -43.09
C GLY A 122 6.51 -22.15 -43.53
N LYS A 123 5.37 -21.45 -43.45
CA LYS A 123 5.26 -19.99 -43.68
C LYS A 123 5.23 -19.22 -42.35
N PRO A 124 5.58 -17.92 -42.34
CA PRO A 124 5.57 -17.11 -41.12
C PRO A 124 4.17 -17.08 -40.49
N VAL A 125 4.15 -17.22 -39.16
CA VAL A 125 2.97 -17.13 -38.29
C VAL A 125 2.18 -15.85 -38.58
N SER A 126 0.85 -15.93 -38.66
CA SER A 126 0.02 -14.74 -38.90
C SER A 126 0.21 -13.67 -37.81
N GLN A 127 0.07 -12.40 -38.19
CA GLN A 127 0.22 -11.28 -37.27
C GLN A 127 -0.79 -11.38 -36.11
N ASP A 128 -2.04 -11.73 -36.42
CA ASP A 128 -3.12 -11.95 -35.46
C ASP A 128 -2.76 -12.97 -34.36
N PHE A 129 -2.14 -14.10 -34.74
CA PHE A 129 -1.72 -15.11 -33.79
C PHE A 129 -0.55 -14.62 -32.92
N THR A 130 0.37 -13.85 -33.51
CA THR A 130 1.47 -13.22 -32.77
C THR A 130 0.95 -12.21 -31.75
N ASP A 131 -0.06 -11.43 -32.11
CA ASP A 131 -0.68 -10.43 -31.22
C ASP A 131 -1.42 -11.11 -30.07
N ILE A 132 -2.13 -12.22 -30.33
CA ILE A 132 -2.76 -13.05 -29.28
C ILE A 132 -1.71 -13.62 -28.32
N LEU A 133 -0.61 -14.18 -28.84
CA LEU A 133 0.46 -14.72 -28.00
C LEU A 133 1.09 -13.63 -27.11
N LYS A 134 1.34 -12.45 -27.67
CA LYS A 134 1.83 -11.29 -26.93
C LYS A 134 0.83 -10.81 -25.88
N GLY A 135 -0.47 -10.83 -26.21
CA GLY A 135 -1.56 -10.57 -25.28
C GLY A 135 -1.58 -11.55 -24.12
N ILE A 136 -1.49 -12.85 -24.40
CA ILE A 136 -1.42 -13.92 -23.39
C ILE A 136 -0.18 -13.77 -22.51
N GLU A 137 0.99 -13.50 -23.09
CA GLU A 137 2.24 -13.27 -22.35
C GLU A 137 2.09 -12.07 -21.40
N THR A 138 1.61 -10.95 -21.93
CA THR A 138 1.39 -9.70 -21.17
C THR A 138 0.38 -9.92 -20.04
N MET A 139 -0.74 -10.58 -20.32
CA MET A 139 -1.75 -10.95 -19.34
C MET A 139 -1.17 -11.84 -18.23
N ILE A 140 -0.47 -12.92 -18.58
CA ILE A 140 0.12 -13.84 -17.59
C ILE A 140 1.12 -13.11 -16.71
N LEU A 141 2.00 -12.29 -17.29
CA LEU A 141 2.99 -11.51 -16.54
C LEU A 141 2.30 -10.52 -15.60
N ALA A 142 1.32 -9.78 -16.08
CA ALA A 142 0.60 -8.79 -15.30
C ALA A 142 -0.21 -9.44 -14.16
N THR A 143 -1.00 -10.47 -14.44
CA THR A 143 -1.81 -11.14 -13.41
C THR A 143 -0.95 -11.89 -12.40
N THR A 144 0.17 -12.47 -12.85
CA THR A 144 1.14 -13.10 -11.94
C THR A 144 1.78 -12.05 -11.03
N ARG A 145 2.19 -10.90 -11.57
CA ARG A 145 2.74 -9.78 -10.81
C ARG A 145 1.75 -9.25 -9.78
N GLU A 146 0.49 -9.03 -10.16
CA GLU A 146 -0.57 -8.58 -9.24
C GLU A 146 -0.84 -9.61 -8.13
N LYS A 147 -0.88 -10.90 -8.48
CA LYS A 147 -1.02 -11.97 -7.50
C LYS A 147 0.12 -11.97 -6.48
N TYR A 148 1.37 -11.86 -6.94
CA TYR A 148 2.53 -11.73 -6.04
C TYR A 148 2.40 -10.49 -5.17
N HIS A 149 1.93 -9.38 -5.73
CA HIS A 149 1.73 -8.12 -5.02
C HIS A 149 0.76 -8.28 -3.85
N ILE A 150 -0.43 -8.81 -4.11
CA ILE A 150 -1.48 -9.04 -3.10
C ILE A 150 -0.98 -9.97 -1.99
N HIS A 151 -0.34 -11.09 -2.35
CA HIS A 151 0.16 -12.04 -1.36
C HIS A 151 1.31 -11.47 -0.52
N LEU A 152 2.28 -10.80 -1.13
CA LEU A 152 3.41 -10.19 -0.42
C LEU A 152 2.92 -9.09 0.53
N ILE A 153 1.96 -8.27 0.09
CA ILE A 153 1.31 -7.27 0.93
C ILE A 153 0.62 -7.92 2.13
N TRP A 154 -0.16 -8.97 1.91
CA TRP A 154 -0.87 -9.65 2.99
C TRP A 154 0.12 -10.26 4.00
N GLN A 155 1.13 -11.00 3.52
CA GLN A 155 2.15 -11.63 4.35
C GLN A 155 2.91 -10.60 5.17
N ARG A 156 3.31 -9.50 4.53
CA ARG A 156 4.00 -8.41 5.19
C ARG A 156 3.18 -7.82 6.33
N LYS A 157 1.91 -7.50 6.08
CA LYS A 157 1.00 -6.93 7.09
C LYS A 157 0.80 -7.87 8.28
N PHE A 158 0.67 -9.17 8.02
CA PHE A 158 0.55 -10.17 9.07
C PHE A 158 1.79 -10.18 9.98
N ILE A 159 2.98 -10.18 9.37
CA ILE A 159 4.26 -10.17 10.10
C ILE A 159 4.47 -8.86 10.86
N GLU A 160 4.16 -7.70 10.25
CA GLU A 160 4.23 -6.40 10.92
C GLU A 160 3.32 -6.34 12.15
N ARG A 161 2.08 -6.85 12.06
CA ARG A 161 1.16 -6.96 13.19
C ARG A 161 1.70 -7.86 14.30
N LEU A 162 2.33 -8.96 13.94
CA LEU A 162 2.94 -9.87 14.91
C LEU A 162 4.11 -9.18 15.63
N LEU A 163 5.01 -8.54 14.88
CA LEU A 163 6.12 -7.78 15.42
C LEU A 163 5.65 -6.65 16.33
N MET A 164 4.61 -5.91 15.95
CA MET A 164 4.00 -4.88 16.78
C MET A 164 3.50 -5.46 18.11
N LYS A 165 2.76 -6.58 18.09
CA LYS A 165 2.29 -7.24 19.32
C LYS A 165 3.44 -7.66 20.23
N LEU A 166 4.52 -8.21 19.66
CA LEU A 166 5.71 -8.62 20.40
C LEU A 166 6.41 -7.41 21.03
N SER A 167 6.66 -6.34 20.25
CA SER A 167 7.26 -5.09 20.73
C SER A 167 6.43 -4.45 21.85
N THR A 168 5.11 -4.41 21.68
CA THR A 168 4.17 -3.90 22.68
C THR A 168 4.23 -4.71 23.98
N ARG A 169 4.31 -6.05 23.91
CA ARG A 169 4.46 -6.90 25.11
C ARG A 169 5.78 -6.62 25.84
N ILE A 170 6.89 -6.55 25.11
CA ILE A 170 8.21 -6.22 25.67
C ILE A 170 8.14 -4.88 26.39
N ARG A 171 7.57 -3.86 25.75
CA ARG A 171 7.51 -2.50 26.30
C ARG A 171 6.60 -2.41 27.53
N ILE A 172 5.41 -2.98 27.45
CA ILE A 172 4.45 -2.94 28.56
C ILE A 172 4.98 -3.70 29.77
N SER A 173 5.85 -4.69 29.59
CA SER A 173 6.45 -5.41 30.73
C SER A 173 7.17 -4.48 31.72
N ASN A 174 7.79 -3.38 31.25
CA ASN A 174 8.56 -2.42 32.07
C ASN A 174 7.68 -1.39 32.79
N LYS A 175 6.40 -1.27 32.43
CA LYS A 175 5.52 -0.24 32.98
C LYS A 175 5.01 -0.60 34.36
N SER A 176 4.86 0.41 35.22
CA SER A 176 4.25 0.26 36.54
C SER A 176 2.78 -0.21 36.40
N LYS A 177 2.19 -0.78 37.46
CA LYS A 177 0.76 -1.14 37.46
C LYS A 177 -0.14 0.07 37.15
N GLN A 178 0.27 1.24 37.62
CA GLN A 178 -0.44 2.51 37.42
C GLN A 178 -0.33 2.97 35.96
N ASP A 179 0.87 2.99 35.37
CA ASP A 179 1.08 3.39 33.97
C ASP A 179 0.31 2.48 33.00
N LYS A 180 0.25 1.17 33.32
CA LYS A 180 -0.54 0.19 32.56
C LYS A 180 -2.04 0.50 32.62
N LYS A 181 -2.54 1.00 33.75
CA LYS A 181 -3.95 1.40 33.92
C LYS A 181 -4.24 2.68 33.13
N GLU A 182 -3.38 3.69 33.24
CA GLU A 182 -3.53 4.96 32.52
C GLU A 182 -3.48 4.79 31.00
N MET A 183 -2.52 4.00 30.51
CA MET A 183 -2.40 3.67 29.09
C MET A 183 -3.66 2.96 28.57
N ARG A 184 -4.24 2.03 29.37
CA ARG A 184 -5.50 1.36 29.02
C ARG A 184 -6.66 2.33 28.92
N GLU A 185 -6.80 3.23 29.88
CA GLU A 185 -7.87 4.24 29.84
C GLU A 185 -7.73 5.17 28.63
N ARG A 186 -6.50 5.59 28.30
CA ARG A 186 -6.24 6.40 27.09
C ARG A 186 -6.64 5.67 25.81
N ILE A 187 -6.26 4.40 25.67
CA ILE A 187 -6.61 3.58 24.50
C ILE A 187 -8.12 3.37 24.44
N ARG A 188 -8.78 3.05 25.57
CA ARG A 188 -10.24 2.88 25.63
C ARG A 188 -11.00 4.13 25.20
N LYS A 189 -10.60 5.31 25.69
CA LYS A 189 -11.23 6.58 25.30
C LYS A 189 -11.15 6.82 23.80
N ARG A 190 -10.01 6.52 23.16
CA ARG A 190 -9.85 6.66 21.71
C ARG A 190 -10.66 5.64 20.93
N ILE A 191 -10.65 4.38 21.36
CA ILE A 191 -11.51 3.34 20.78
C ILE A 191 -12.98 3.75 20.86
N GLN A 192 -13.40 4.29 22.00
CA GLN A 192 -14.76 4.74 22.21
C GLN A 192 -15.10 5.93 21.30
N TYR A 193 -14.20 6.91 21.18
CA TYR A 193 -14.35 8.01 20.23
C TYR A 193 -14.52 7.52 18.79
N VAL A 194 -13.73 6.54 18.35
CA VAL A 194 -13.88 5.94 17.02
C VAL A 194 -15.25 5.26 16.88
N LYS A 195 -15.70 4.50 17.89
CA LYS A 195 -17.03 3.86 17.90
C LYS A 195 -18.17 4.89 17.79
N GLU A 196 -18.08 5.98 18.54
CA GLU A 196 -19.11 7.03 18.59
C GLU A 196 -19.21 7.83 17.28
N ASN A 197 -18.07 8.08 16.62
CA ASN A 197 -18.05 8.83 15.37
C ASN A 197 -18.28 7.97 14.12
N LEU A 198 -18.24 6.63 14.26
CA LEU A 198 -18.35 5.71 13.13
C LEU A 198 -19.68 5.87 12.37
N SER A 199 -20.79 5.99 13.10
CA SER A 199 -22.14 6.16 12.53
C SER A 199 -22.29 7.50 11.81
N LEU A 200 -21.78 8.59 12.40
CA LEU A 200 -21.78 9.93 11.81
C LEU A 200 -20.96 9.96 10.51
N LYS A 201 -19.78 9.34 10.52
CA LYS A 201 -18.90 9.24 9.34
C LYS A 201 -19.52 8.40 8.24
N LYS A 202 -20.13 7.27 8.59
CA LYS A 202 -20.91 6.44 7.66
C LYS A 202 -22.02 7.24 6.99
N GLN A 203 -22.82 7.96 7.77
CA GLN A 203 -23.91 8.81 7.24
C GLN A 203 -23.39 9.92 6.33
N ALA A 204 -22.26 10.54 6.67
CA ALA A 204 -21.62 11.55 5.84
C ALA A 204 -21.21 10.99 4.46
N VAL A 205 -20.57 9.82 4.43
CA VAL A 205 -20.19 9.14 3.17
C VAL A 205 -21.43 8.79 2.34
N GLN A 206 -22.46 8.21 2.96
CA GLN A 206 -23.71 7.84 2.27
C GLN A 206 -24.45 9.06 1.72
N SER A 207 -24.51 10.17 2.46
CA SER A 207 -25.14 11.42 2.04
C SER A 207 -24.43 12.06 0.85
N LYS A 208 -23.08 12.09 0.89
CA LYS A 208 -22.27 12.63 -0.22
C LYS A 208 -22.40 11.76 -1.47
N ALA A 209 -22.36 10.43 -1.32
CA ALA A 209 -22.59 9.50 -2.43
C ALA A 209 -23.98 9.71 -3.08
N LYS A 210 -25.04 9.83 -2.26
CA LYS A 210 -26.40 10.13 -2.74
C LYS A 210 -26.49 11.47 -3.48
N THR A 211 -25.83 12.51 -2.96
CA THR A 211 -25.83 13.84 -3.59
C THR A 211 -25.18 13.80 -4.96
N HIS A 212 -24.06 13.08 -5.10
CA HIS A 212 -23.38 12.97 -6.38
C HIS A 212 -24.17 12.08 -7.36
N CYS A 213 -24.81 10.99 -6.93
CA CYS A 213 -25.71 10.22 -7.80
C CYS A 213 -26.83 11.08 -8.41
N LYS A 214 -27.37 12.04 -7.64
CA LYS A 214 -28.35 13.02 -8.17
C LYS A 214 -27.73 14.00 -9.16
N GLU A 215 -26.50 14.43 -8.92
CA GLU A 215 -25.75 15.29 -9.83
C GLU A 215 -25.49 14.58 -11.16
N ILE A 216 -25.09 13.31 -11.13
CA ILE A 216 -24.95 12.45 -12.31
C ILE A 216 -26.28 12.34 -13.05
N ALA A 217 -27.38 12.05 -12.33
CA ALA A 217 -28.72 11.97 -12.93
C ALA A 217 -29.11 13.27 -13.65
N LYS A 218 -28.76 14.43 -13.07
CA LYS A 218 -28.98 15.74 -13.66
C LYS A 218 -28.09 15.99 -14.88
N ASN A 219 -26.78 15.75 -14.77
CA ASN A 219 -25.84 15.95 -15.87
C ASN A 219 -26.20 15.10 -17.09
N VAL A 220 -26.61 13.86 -16.84
CA VAL A 220 -27.08 12.92 -17.87
C VAL A 220 -28.41 13.39 -18.49
N PHE A 221 -29.34 13.88 -17.67
CA PHE A 221 -30.59 14.47 -18.16
C PHE A 221 -30.34 15.71 -19.04
N ASP A 222 -29.50 16.65 -18.58
CA ASP A 222 -29.16 17.87 -19.30
C ASP A 222 -28.45 17.54 -20.64
N HIS A 223 -27.65 16.47 -20.66
CA HIS A 223 -27.02 15.97 -21.88
C HIS A 223 -28.03 15.47 -22.91
N LEU A 224 -29.01 14.65 -22.48
CA LEU A 224 -30.06 14.11 -23.35
C LEU A 224 -31.01 15.19 -23.89
N GLN A 225 -31.23 16.28 -23.16
CA GLN A 225 -32.14 17.37 -23.55
C GLN A 225 -31.49 18.41 -24.49
N SER A 226 -30.20 18.26 -24.81
CA SER A 226 -29.52 19.20 -25.72
C SER A 226 -30.00 19.05 -27.17
N LYS A 227 -30.42 20.18 -27.78
CA LYS A 227 -31.02 20.21 -29.15
C LYS A 227 -30.15 19.53 -30.21
N ASP A 228 -28.84 19.77 -30.15
CA ASP A 228 -27.86 19.21 -31.09
C ASP A 228 -27.79 17.68 -31.03
N ARG A 229 -28.08 17.10 -29.84
CA ARG A 229 -28.08 15.65 -29.62
C ARG A 229 -29.37 14.98 -30.03
N PHE A 230 -30.53 15.61 -29.84
CA PHE A 230 -31.80 15.07 -30.32
C PHE A 230 -31.75 14.76 -31.83
N ASP A 231 -31.24 15.70 -32.62
CA ASP A 231 -31.14 15.58 -34.08
C ASP A 231 -30.04 14.61 -34.55
N THR A 232 -29.02 14.35 -33.72
CA THR A 232 -28.01 13.32 -33.99
C THR A 232 -28.40 11.92 -33.51
N MET A 233 -29.21 11.83 -32.46
CA MET A 233 -29.63 10.60 -31.80
C MET A 233 -30.73 9.85 -32.55
N PHE A 234 -31.65 10.57 -33.20
CA PHE A 234 -32.79 10.00 -33.93
C PHE A 234 -32.68 10.22 -35.44
N LYS A 235 -31.58 9.77 -36.05
CA LYS A 235 -31.44 9.71 -37.52
C LYS A 235 -31.95 8.37 -38.04
N TRP A 236 -33.26 8.28 -38.25
CA TRP A 236 -33.89 7.09 -38.81
C TRP A 236 -33.58 6.95 -40.31
N ASN A 237 -33.25 5.74 -40.77
CA ASN A 237 -33.35 5.40 -42.19
C ASN A 237 -34.72 4.79 -42.48
N GLU A 238 -35.17 4.84 -43.73
CA GLU A 238 -36.45 4.21 -44.11
C GLU A 238 -36.44 2.69 -43.91
N ASP A 239 -35.26 2.06 -43.96
CA ASP A 239 -35.06 0.62 -43.75
C ASP A 239 -35.18 0.20 -42.27
N ASP A 240 -34.97 1.13 -41.32
CA ASP A 240 -35.04 0.87 -39.87
C ASP A 240 -36.49 0.85 -39.35
N LEU A 241 -37.46 1.27 -40.18
CA LEU A 241 -38.85 1.48 -39.80
C LEU A 241 -39.78 0.40 -40.37
N PRO A 242 -40.76 -0.11 -39.60
CA PRO A 242 -41.66 -1.18 -40.06
C PRO A 242 -42.40 -0.83 -41.36
N THR A 243 -42.31 -1.71 -42.36
CA THR A 243 -42.99 -1.53 -43.66
C THR A 243 -44.45 -1.98 -43.64
N HIS A 244 -44.77 -2.96 -42.78
CA HIS A 244 -46.11 -3.55 -42.65
C HIS A 244 -46.40 -3.89 -41.18
N GLY A 245 -47.67 -3.83 -40.77
CA GLY A 245 -48.11 -4.18 -39.41
C GLY A 245 -49.30 -3.38 -38.92
N SER A 246 -49.89 -3.79 -37.79
CA SER A 246 -50.92 -2.97 -37.14
C SER A 246 -50.30 -1.68 -36.57
N ILE A 247 -51.09 -0.61 -36.44
CA ILE A 247 -50.60 0.64 -35.84
C ILE A 247 -50.06 0.44 -34.41
N GLN A 248 -50.53 -0.58 -33.69
CA GLN A 248 -50.04 -0.92 -32.35
C GLN A 248 -48.66 -1.57 -32.40
N ASP A 249 -48.42 -2.46 -33.36
CA ASP A 249 -47.13 -3.14 -33.51
C ASP A 249 -46.06 -2.17 -34.01
N ILE A 250 -46.41 -1.30 -34.98
CA ILE A 250 -45.52 -0.23 -35.47
C ILE A 250 -45.12 0.71 -34.31
N LYS A 251 -46.09 1.11 -33.49
CA LYS A 251 -45.84 1.95 -32.30
C LYS A 251 -44.90 1.26 -31.31
N ARG A 252 -45.10 -0.03 -31.03
CA ARG A 252 -44.24 -0.81 -30.13
C ARG A 252 -42.81 -0.94 -30.63
N VAL A 253 -42.64 -1.19 -31.93
CA VAL A 253 -41.30 -1.33 -32.53
C VAL A 253 -40.54 0.00 -32.49
N ILE A 254 -41.19 1.11 -32.87
CA ILE A 254 -40.58 2.45 -32.83
C ILE A 254 -40.24 2.86 -31.39
N ASP A 255 -41.13 2.60 -30.43
CA ASP A 255 -40.84 2.89 -29.02
C ASP A 255 -39.65 2.09 -28.50
N LYS A 256 -39.57 0.81 -28.89
CA LYS A 256 -38.45 -0.06 -28.53
C LYS A 256 -37.14 0.47 -29.11
N LEU A 257 -37.11 0.80 -30.40
CA LEU A 257 -35.92 1.35 -31.07
C LEU A 257 -35.48 2.68 -30.45
N ALA A 258 -36.42 3.62 -30.24
CA ALA A 258 -36.11 4.90 -29.62
C ALA A 258 -35.58 4.73 -28.19
N PHE A 259 -36.12 3.75 -27.45
CA PHE A 259 -35.65 3.42 -26.10
C PHE A 259 -34.25 2.79 -26.11
N ASP A 260 -33.96 1.90 -27.05
CA ASP A 260 -32.64 1.28 -27.19
C ASP A 260 -31.57 2.34 -27.48
N TYR A 261 -31.86 3.31 -28.36
CA TYR A 261 -30.99 4.47 -28.60
C TYR A 261 -30.81 5.37 -27.36
N ILE A 262 -31.89 5.64 -26.61
CA ILE A 262 -31.81 6.39 -25.35
C ILE A 262 -30.94 5.67 -24.33
N THR A 263 -31.11 4.36 -24.21
CA THR A 263 -30.33 3.52 -23.31
C THR A 263 -28.86 3.52 -23.69
N TYR A 264 -28.53 3.46 -24.98
CA TYR A 264 -27.16 3.51 -25.50
C TYR A 264 -26.46 4.83 -25.16
N GLU A 265 -27.06 5.99 -25.47
CA GLU A 265 -26.45 7.29 -25.16
C GLU A 265 -26.35 7.56 -23.65
N LEU A 266 -27.33 7.09 -22.87
CA LEU A 266 -27.26 7.13 -21.41
C LEU A 266 -26.04 6.38 -20.89
N ARG A 267 -25.81 5.14 -21.37
CA ARG A 267 -24.68 4.29 -20.96
C ARG A 267 -23.35 4.95 -21.32
N LYS A 268 -23.22 5.41 -22.56
CA LYS A 268 -22.01 6.07 -23.06
C LYS A 268 -21.61 7.27 -22.21
N LYS A 269 -22.55 8.18 -21.94
CA LYS A 269 -22.24 9.40 -21.17
C LYS A 269 -21.83 9.11 -19.72
N ILE A 270 -22.47 8.11 -19.13
CA ILE A 270 -22.19 7.65 -17.78
C ILE A 270 -20.79 7.04 -17.68
N GLN A 271 -20.40 6.20 -18.65
CA GLN A 271 -19.08 5.55 -18.72
C GLN A 271 -17.92 6.51 -19.00
N GLU A 272 -18.08 7.44 -19.95
CA GLU A 272 -16.97 8.31 -20.37
C GLU A 272 -16.60 9.39 -19.35
N THR A 273 -17.57 9.96 -18.61
CA THR A 273 -17.31 11.18 -17.81
C THR A 273 -17.69 11.05 -16.33
N GLU A 274 -18.85 10.47 -16.04
CA GLU A 274 -19.46 10.58 -14.70
C GLU A 274 -18.99 9.46 -13.75
N ILE A 275 -18.69 8.27 -14.28
CA ILE A 275 -18.13 7.15 -13.51
C ILE A 275 -16.73 7.47 -12.98
N SER A 276 -15.85 8.08 -13.80
CA SER A 276 -14.50 8.46 -13.35
C SER A 276 -14.58 9.49 -12.22
N LYS A 277 -15.42 10.53 -12.37
CA LYS A 277 -15.62 11.55 -11.32
C LYS A 277 -16.16 10.96 -10.03
N LEU A 278 -17.15 10.06 -10.14
CA LEU A 278 -17.73 9.38 -8.99
C LEU A 278 -16.71 8.46 -8.31
N ARG A 279 -15.88 7.72 -9.09
CA ARG A 279 -14.79 6.90 -8.57
C ARG A 279 -13.79 7.76 -7.80
N ASP A 280 -13.28 8.82 -8.41
CA ASP A 280 -12.28 9.69 -7.82
C ASP A 280 -12.83 10.40 -6.57
N MET A 281 -14.12 10.77 -6.59
CA MET A 281 -14.83 11.30 -5.44
C MET A 281 -14.98 10.26 -4.34
N ILE A 282 -15.46 9.03 -4.63
CA ILE A 282 -15.57 7.97 -3.62
C ILE A 282 -14.19 7.67 -3.04
N GLU A 283 -13.16 7.55 -3.86
CA GLU A 283 -11.79 7.36 -3.39
C GLU A 283 -11.34 8.51 -2.48
N HIS A 284 -11.58 9.77 -2.85
CA HIS A 284 -11.27 10.93 -2.03
C HIS A 284 -12.10 10.99 -0.73
N LEU A 285 -13.38 10.64 -0.79
CA LEU A 285 -14.27 10.61 0.38
C LEU A 285 -13.90 9.50 1.34
N PHE A 286 -13.57 8.32 0.82
CA PHE A 286 -13.00 7.25 1.62
C PHE A 286 -11.69 7.72 2.23
N LYS A 287 -10.74 8.25 1.45
CA LYS A 287 -9.47 8.78 1.97
C LYS A 287 -9.69 9.80 3.09
N SER A 288 -10.56 10.79 2.89
CA SER A 288 -10.79 11.90 3.84
C SER A 288 -11.55 11.49 5.11
N GLU A 289 -12.58 10.65 5.01
CA GLU A 289 -13.36 10.23 6.19
C GLU A 289 -12.69 9.06 6.93
N TYR A 290 -11.95 8.19 6.22
CA TYR A 290 -11.13 7.12 6.79
C TYR A 290 -9.88 7.66 7.47
N PHE A 291 -9.29 8.76 6.97
CA PHE A 291 -8.10 9.40 7.56
C PHE A 291 -8.25 9.65 9.06
N LEU A 292 -9.43 10.05 9.53
CA LEU A 292 -9.69 10.26 10.96
C LEU A 292 -9.63 8.95 11.76
N ILE A 293 -10.17 7.85 11.23
CA ILE A 293 -10.13 6.53 11.86
C ILE A 293 -8.70 6.00 11.86
N ASP A 294 -8.00 6.17 10.73
CA ASP A 294 -6.60 5.77 10.59
C ASP A 294 -5.70 6.53 11.56
N ARG A 295 -5.91 7.84 11.69
CA ARG A 295 -5.18 8.70 12.62
C ARG A 295 -5.36 8.26 14.08
N GLU A 296 -6.58 7.96 14.49
CA GLU A 296 -6.84 7.46 15.85
C GLU A 296 -6.20 6.08 16.07
N CYS A 297 -6.22 5.22 15.05
CA CYS A 297 -5.57 3.91 15.06
C CYS A 297 -4.03 4.02 15.14
N GLU A 298 -3.42 4.88 14.34
CA GLU A 298 -1.98 5.18 14.41
C GLU A 298 -1.60 5.79 15.75
N THR A 299 -2.49 6.57 16.35
CA THR A 299 -2.26 7.11 17.68
C THR A 299 -2.35 6.03 18.75
N ILE A 300 -3.29 5.09 18.64
CA ILE A 300 -3.35 3.91 19.52
C ILE A 300 -2.07 3.07 19.40
N ASP A 301 -1.62 2.78 18.18
CA ASP A 301 -0.36 2.07 17.92
C ASP A 301 0.82 2.84 18.49
N GLY A 302 0.83 4.17 18.32
CA GLY A 302 1.81 5.05 18.93
C GLY A 302 1.82 4.97 20.44
N ILE A 303 0.66 4.99 21.11
CA ILE A 303 0.55 4.84 22.57
C ILE A 303 1.06 3.46 23.02
N LEU A 304 0.72 2.39 22.31
CA LEU A 304 1.19 1.03 22.57
C LEU A 304 2.72 0.91 22.43
N LEU A 305 3.26 1.57 21.41
CA LEU A 305 4.69 1.73 21.17
C LEU A 305 5.28 2.91 21.96
N GLY A 306 4.54 3.51 22.90
CA GLY A 306 4.90 4.64 23.78
C GLY A 306 5.54 5.87 23.11
N ARG A 307 5.11 6.20 21.90
CA ARG A 307 5.32 7.49 21.24
C ARG A 307 4.57 8.59 21.99
N GLU A 308 5.15 9.78 22.08
CA GLU A 308 4.46 10.98 22.56
C GLU A 308 3.42 11.44 21.52
N GLU A 309 2.23 11.86 21.97
CA GLU A 309 1.11 12.25 21.08
C GLU A 309 1.47 13.43 20.16
N THR A 310 2.34 14.32 20.63
CA THR A 310 2.85 15.50 19.90
C THR A 310 3.75 15.14 18.71
N CYS A 311 4.48 14.02 18.79
CA CYS A 311 5.29 13.52 17.67
C CYS A 311 4.43 12.85 16.60
N ILE A 312 3.31 12.24 17.00
CA ILE A 312 2.37 11.59 16.08
C ILE A 312 1.67 12.66 15.23
N SER A 313 1.16 13.73 15.85
CA SER A 313 0.50 14.84 15.14
C SER A 313 1.42 15.62 14.20
N ARG A 314 2.70 15.82 14.54
CA ARG A 314 3.69 16.44 13.63
C ARG A 314 4.00 15.57 12.40
N LYS A 315 4.07 14.25 12.57
CA LYS A 315 4.37 13.31 11.47
C LYS A 315 3.23 13.24 10.44
N ILE A 316 1.99 13.36 10.91
CA ILE A 316 0.77 13.38 10.09
C ILE A 316 0.70 14.67 9.25
N ASN A 317 1.06 15.83 9.81
CA ASN A 317 1.05 17.10 9.07
C ASN A 317 2.13 17.20 7.99
N ALA A 318 3.20 16.40 8.08
CA ALA A 318 4.28 16.38 7.10
C ALA A 318 3.95 15.54 5.85
N SER A 319 3.03 14.55 5.96
CA SER A 319 2.63 13.69 4.84
C SER A 319 1.62 14.32 3.87
N ASP A 320 1.12 15.53 4.14
CA ASP A 320 0.09 16.20 3.34
C ASP A 320 0.66 17.24 2.33
N ARG A 321 1.98 17.37 2.18
CA ARG A 321 2.59 18.50 1.43
C ARG A 321 3.35 18.19 0.14
N SER A 322 3.26 16.99 -0.44
CA SER A 322 3.87 16.76 -1.77
C SER A 322 2.95 16.03 -2.74
N THR A 323 2.86 16.66 -3.91
CA THR A 323 2.09 16.41 -5.13
C THR A 323 2.44 15.11 -5.86
N SER A 324 1.48 14.64 -6.67
CA SER A 324 1.49 13.48 -7.60
C SER A 324 1.78 12.11 -6.97
N PHE A 325 0.70 11.42 -6.58
CA PHE A 325 0.70 10.06 -6.05
C PHE A 325 0.65 9.02 -7.18
N GLU A 326 1.71 8.25 -7.38
CA GLU A 326 1.67 7.00 -8.13
C GLU A 326 1.30 5.82 -7.19
N LEU A 327 0.71 4.75 -7.73
CA LEU A 327 0.31 3.54 -6.99
C LEU A 327 1.48 2.85 -6.26
N SER A 328 2.74 3.16 -6.60
CA SER A 328 3.96 2.74 -5.88
C SER A 328 4.20 3.52 -4.58
N ASP A 329 3.61 4.70 -4.41
CA ASP A 329 3.78 5.62 -3.27
C ASP A 329 2.85 5.36 -2.10
N ILE A 330 2.28 4.15 -2.00
CA ILE A 330 1.58 3.68 -0.80
C ILE A 330 2.61 3.47 0.33
N SER A 331 3.12 4.57 0.87
CA SER A 331 3.96 4.65 2.06
C SER A 331 3.27 3.95 3.21
N LEU A 332 3.78 2.76 3.51
CA LEU A 332 3.46 1.71 4.49
C LEU A 332 3.28 2.10 5.98
N LYS A 333 2.59 3.20 6.26
CA LYS A 333 2.32 3.66 7.64
C LYS A 333 0.89 3.36 8.07
N GLY A 334 0.73 2.76 9.24
CA GLY A 334 -0.56 2.41 9.84
C GLY A 334 -0.96 0.94 9.66
N THR A 335 -1.09 0.23 10.79
CA THR A 335 -1.52 -1.18 10.87
C THR A 335 -2.98 -1.37 10.45
N ILE A 336 -3.73 -0.29 10.32
CA ILE A 336 -5.16 -0.27 10.03
C ILE A 336 -5.41 0.36 8.64
N GLY A 337 -4.57 1.31 8.21
CA GLY A 337 -4.63 2.07 6.95
C GLY A 337 -4.73 1.32 5.64
N LYS A 338 -4.14 0.13 5.56
CA LYS A 338 -3.68 -0.36 4.25
C LYS A 338 -4.38 -1.59 3.73
N ILE A 339 -5.39 -2.10 4.43
CA ILE A 339 -6.18 -3.26 3.97
C ILE A 339 -7.16 -2.87 2.84
N LEU A 340 -7.21 -1.60 2.42
CA LEU A 340 -8.06 -1.11 1.33
C LEU A 340 -7.53 -1.35 -0.11
N PHE A 341 -6.54 -2.22 -0.33
CA PHE A 341 -6.35 -2.82 -1.67
C PHE A 341 -6.98 -4.20 -1.60
N ALA A 342 -8.29 -4.35 -1.84
CA ALA A 342 -9.01 -3.83 -2.99
C ALA A 342 -10.26 -2.99 -2.63
N VAL A 343 -10.15 -1.67 -2.53
CA VAL A 343 -11.28 -0.73 -2.60
C VAL A 343 -11.38 -0.07 -3.97
N SER A 344 -10.33 -0.17 -4.79
CA SER A 344 -10.48 -0.02 -6.22
C SER A 344 -11.40 -1.12 -6.76
N SER A 345 -11.10 -2.41 -6.59
CA SER A 345 -11.87 -3.47 -7.27
C SER A 345 -13.39 -3.47 -6.97
N PRO A 346 -13.92 -3.55 -5.73
CA PRO A 346 -15.36 -3.66 -5.47
C PRO A 346 -16.18 -2.40 -5.74
N PHE A 347 -15.58 -1.21 -5.63
CA PHE A 347 -16.28 0.04 -5.96
C PHE A 347 -16.21 0.32 -7.47
N ILE A 348 -15.06 0.07 -8.14
CA ILE A 348 -14.93 0.09 -9.60
C ILE A 348 -15.95 -0.87 -10.26
N LEU A 349 -16.10 -2.07 -9.70
CA LEU A 349 -17.10 -3.07 -10.06
C LEU A 349 -18.55 -2.57 -10.00
N ALA A 350 -18.87 -1.71 -9.02
CA ALA A 350 -20.20 -1.12 -8.90
C ALA A 350 -20.41 0.01 -9.92
N PHE A 351 -19.35 0.73 -10.29
CA PHE A 351 -19.43 1.90 -11.16
C PHE A 351 -19.63 1.55 -12.63
N ARG A 352 -18.93 0.54 -13.19
CA ARG A 352 -19.00 0.25 -14.65
C ARG A 352 -20.33 -0.34 -15.14
N LEU A 353 -21.20 -0.83 -14.24
CA LEU A 353 -22.44 -1.53 -14.59
C LEU A 353 -23.70 -0.75 -14.14
N ILE A 354 -24.04 0.34 -14.83
CA ILE A 354 -25.37 0.95 -14.74
C ILE A 354 -26.32 0.20 -15.68
N LEU A 355 -26.88 -0.90 -15.20
CA LEU A 355 -28.09 -1.46 -15.81
C LEU A 355 -29.26 -0.53 -15.46
N LEU A 356 -29.77 0.23 -16.44
CA LEU A 356 -31.04 0.93 -16.27
C LEU A 356 -32.10 -0.12 -15.88
N PRO A 357 -32.85 0.08 -14.79
CA PRO A 357 -33.83 -0.91 -14.35
C PRO A 357 -34.88 -1.15 -15.44
N VAL A 358 -35.26 -2.41 -15.61
CA VAL A 358 -36.46 -2.84 -16.35
C VAL A 358 -37.73 -2.13 -15.83
N GLY A 359 -37.71 -1.53 -14.63
CA GLY A 359 -38.81 -0.66 -14.17
C GLY A 359 -38.98 0.64 -14.98
N VAL A 360 -37.89 1.19 -15.54
CA VAL A 360 -37.93 2.39 -16.42
C VAL A 360 -38.58 2.04 -17.76
N THR A 361 -38.35 0.82 -18.27
CA THR A 361 -38.96 0.31 -19.52
C THR A 361 -40.48 0.17 -19.38
N TYR A 362 -40.93 -0.34 -18.23
CA TYR A 362 -42.37 -0.52 -17.95
C TYR A 362 -43.09 0.82 -17.69
N ALA A 363 -42.51 1.71 -16.89
CA ALA A 363 -43.16 2.97 -16.51
C ALA A 363 -43.34 3.97 -17.68
N ILE A 364 -42.44 3.94 -18.67
CA ILE A 364 -42.49 4.80 -19.86
C ILE A 364 -43.44 4.21 -20.92
N SER A 365 -43.41 2.88 -21.13
CA SER A 365 -44.26 2.16 -22.07
C SER A 365 -45.75 2.23 -21.71
N ASP A 366 -46.10 2.08 -20.43
CA ASP A 366 -47.49 1.94 -19.97
C ASP A 366 -48.34 3.22 -20.13
N LYS A 367 -47.69 4.39 -20.29
CA LYS A 367 -48.37 5.71 -20.40
C LYS A 367 -48.47 6.28 -21.82
N LEU A 368 -48.18 5.52 -22.87
CA LEU A 368 -48.18 5.98 -24.28
C LEU A 368 -49.46 5.68 -25.07
N ASN A 369 -50.62 5.65 -24.42
CA ASN A 369 -51.92 5.54 -25.09
C ASN A 369 -52.43 6.92 -25.53
N ASN A 370 -52.13 7.32 -26.77
CA ASN A 370 -52.88 8.35 -27.48
C ASN A 370 -52.93 8.10 -29.01
N GLU A 371 -54.02 8.59 -29.61
CA GLU A 371 -54.55 8.30 -30.95
C GLU A 371 -53.72 8.89 -32.12
N MET A 372 -52.54 8.34 -32.42
CA MET A 372 -51.92 8.56 -33.74
C MET A 372 -52.44 7.53 -34.75
N LYS A 373 -52.88 8.00 -35.93
CA LYS A 373 -53.54 7.20 -36.99
C LYS A 373 -52.51 6.61 -37.96
N LEU A 374 -52.80 5.43 -38.53
CA LEU A 374 -51.97 4.76 -39.53
C LEU A 374 -51.72 5.62 -40.78
N SER A 375 -52.66 6.52 -41.09
CA SER A 375 -52.54 7.48 -42.20
C SER A 375 -51.39 8.47 -42.02
N GLU A 376 -51.09 8.91 -40.80
CA GLU A 376 -49.96 9.83 -40.53
C GLU A 376 -48.61 9.11 -40.68
N TYR A 377 -48.53 7.85 -40.25
CA TYR A 377 -47.32 7.03 -40.41
C TYR A 377 -47.00 6.77 -41.89
N ASN A 378 -48.00 6.43 -42.69
CA ASN A 378 -47.82 6.17 -44.11
C ASN A 378 -47.49 7.43 -44.93
N SER A 379 -47.78 8.63 -44.41
CA SER A 379 -47.49 9.90 -45.08
C SER A 379 -46.03 10.33 -44.92
N ASN A 380 -45.45 10.13 -43.72
CA ASN A 380 -44.04 10.40 -43.45
C ASN A 380 -43.56 9.58 -42.23
N ARG A 381 -42.92 8.44 -42.51
CA ARG A 381 -42.51 7.47 -41.47
C ARG A 381 -41.46 8.03 -40.52
N ILE A 382 -40.48 8.79 -41.04
CA ILE A 382 -39.39 9.39 -40.26
C ILE A 382 -39.92 10.49 -39.33
N ALA A 383 -40.77 11.39 -39.84
CA ALA A 383 -41.37 12.44 -39.02
C ALA A 383 -42.26 11.86 -37.91
N PHE A 384 -42.95 10.74 -38.18
CA PHE A 384 -43.72 10.02 -37.17
C PHE A 384 -42.84 9.41 -36.08
N ALA A 385 -41.71 8.78 -36.46
CA ALA A 385 -40.75 8.20 -35.53
C ALA A 385 -40.10 9.27 -34.64
N ASN A 386 -39.67 10.40 -35.21
CA ASN A 386 -39.12 11.55 -34.49
C ASN A 386 -40.11 12.14 -33.47
N LYS A 387 -41.37 12.35 -33.88
CA LYS A 387 -42.42 12.87 -32.99
C LYS A 387 -42.72 11.93 -31.82
N ARG A 388 -42.50 10.62 -31.99
CA ARG A 388 -42.70 9.61 -30.95
C ARG A 388 -41.49 9.54 -30.01
N ALA A 389 -40.27 9.61 -30.54
CA ALA A 389 -39.03 9.73 -29.77
C ALA A 389 -38.99 11.01 -28.91
N GLU A 390 -39.43 12.15 -29.45
CA GLU A 390 -39.56 13.42 -28.70
C GLU A 390 -40.52 13.28 -27.51
N LYS A 391 -41.64 12.57 -27.71
CA LYS A 391 -42.60 12.27 -26.64
C LYS A 391 -42.04 11.30 -25.58
N LEU A 392 -41.13 10.42 -25.96
CA LEU A 392 -40.43 9.53 -25.01
C LEU A 392 -39.42 10.34 -24.16
N LEU A 393 -38.63 11.21 -24.78
CA LEU A 393 -37.68 12.07 -24.09
C LEU A 393 -38.31 13.11 -23.18
N THR A 394 -39.46 13.69 -23.56
CA THR A 394 -40.21 14.63 -22.70
C THR A 394 -40.82 13.95 -21.47
N LYS A 395 -40.96 12.62 -21.47
CA LYS A 395 -41.40 11.83 -20.32
C LYS A 395 -40.26 11.35 -19.42
N LEU A 396 -39.03 11.32 -19.94
CA LEU A 396 -37.84 11.21 -19.10
C LEU A 396 -37.75 12.44 -18.20
N SER A 397 -37.55 12.22 -16.91
CA SER A 397 -37.32 13.28 -15.94
C SER A 397 -36.09 12.95 -15.11
N VAL A 398 -35.45 13.98 -14.56
CA VAL A 398 -34.35 13.82 -13.60
C VAL A 398 -34.74 12.88 -12.46
N GLN A 399 -36.02 12.88 -12.05
CA GLN A 399 -36.51 12.02 -10.98
C GLN A 399 -36.52 10.54 -11.36
N VAL A 400 -36.93 10.19 -12.59
CA VAL A 400 -36.90 8.81 -13.09
C VAL A 400 -35.46 8.30 -13.20
N LEU A 401 -34.55 9.13 -13.71
CA LEU A 401 -33.12 8.79 -13.80
C LEU A 401 -32.48 8.65 -12.41
N THR A 402 -32.84 9.52 -11.47
CA THR A 402 -32.36 9.45 -10.08
C THR A 402 -32.80 8.14 -9.42
N THR A 403 -34.06 7.74 -9.56
CA THR A 403 -34.56 6.46 -9.02
C THR A 403 -33.83 5.27 -9.64
N ALA A 404 -33.59 5.32 -10.96
CA ALA A 404 -32.86 4.27 -11.67
C ALA A 404 -31.40 4.12 -11.20
N ILE A 405 -30.70 5.25 -11.03
CA ILE A 405 -29.33 5.29 -10.51
C ILE A 405 -29.31 4.88 -9.03
N ASP A 406 -30.32 5.25 -8.25
CA ASP A 406 -30.42 4.87 -6.83
C ASP A 406 -30.58 3.35 -6.64
N GLU A 407 -31.47 2.72 -7.42
CA GLU A 407 -31.75 1.28 -7.35
C GLU A 407 -30.61 0.40 -7.85
N SER A 408 -29.81 0.91 -8.81
CA SER A 408 -28.71 0.16 -9.43
C SER A 408 -27.35 0.44 -8.76
N LEU A 409 -26.96 1.70 -8.66
CA LEU A 409 -25.61 2.14 -8.30
C LEU A 409 -25.52 2.50 -6.81
N LEU A 410 -26.40 3.37 -6.31
CA LEU A 410 -26.35 3.83 -4.92
C LEU A 410 -26.58 2.67 -3.94
N LYS A 411 -27.48 1.74 -4.27
CA LYS A 411 -27.71 0.53 -3.47
C LYS A 411 -26.44 -0.32 -3.31
N LYS A 412 -25.67 -0.52 -4.39
CA LYS A 412 -24.40 -1.28 -4.36
C LYS A 412 -23.33 -0.54 -3.55
N ILE A 413 -23.18 0.77 -3.77
CA ILE A 413 -22.26 1.62 -3.00
C ILE A 413 -22.59 1.55 -1.51
N ASN A 414 -23.86 1.68 -1.14
CA ASN A 414 -24.30 1.61 0.25
C ASN A 414 -24.08 0.24 0.88
N SER A 415 -24.26 -0.85 0.12
CA SER A 415 -23.95 -2.20 0.60
C SER A 415 -22.48 -2.33 1.00
N ARG A 416 -21.56 -1.85 0.15
CA ARG A 416 -20.11 -1.87 0.43
C ARG A 416 -19.71 -0.93 1.57
N ILE A 417 -20.32 0.26 1.65
CA ILE A 417 -20.15 1.14 2.81
C ILE A 417 -20.59 0.43 4.09
N ASN A 418 -21.75 -0.24 4.09
CA ASN A 418 -22.23 -0.98 5.26
C ASN A 418 -21.29 -2.12 5.65
N GLU A 419 -20.86 -2.94 4.70
CA GLU A 419 -19.90 -4.02 4.96
C GLU A 419 -18.62 -3.50 5.64
N PHE A 420 -18.07 -2.40 5.13
CA PHE A 420 -16.86 -1.80 5.67
C PHE A 420 -17.06 -1.20 7.07
N PHE A 421 -18.08 -0.35 7.24
CA PHE A 421 -18.33 0.36 8.50
C PHE A 421 -18.92 -0.54 9.59
N ASP A 422 -19.75 -1.52 9.24
CA ASP A 422 -20.49 -2.33 10.22
C ASP A 422 -19.77 -3.64 10.57
N LYS A 423 -18.90 -4.17 9.69
CA LYS A 423 -18.17 -5.43 9.94
C LYS A 423 -16.68 -5.22 10.13
N GLU A 424 -16.00 -4.61 9.16
CA GLU A 424 -14.54 -4.62 9.10
C GLU A 424 -13.91 -3.72 10.17
N ILE A 425 -14.41 -2.49 10.34
CA ILE A 425 -13.92 -1.58 11.39
C ILE A 425 -14.18 -2.15 12.80
N PRO A 426 -15.41 -2.59 13.15
CA PRO A 426 -15.68 -3.20 14.46
C PRO A 426 -14.85 -4.46 14.76
N ARG A 427 -14.62 -5.33 13.77
CA ARG A 427 -13.79 -6.54 13.94
C ARG A 427 -12.37 -6.18 14.37
N ARG A 428 -11.80 -5.11 13.81
CA ARG A 428 -10.45 -4.64 14.14
C ARG A 428 -10.38 -3.99 15.52
N ILE A 429 -11.38 -3.19 15.86
CA ILE A 429 -11.52 -2.62 17.20
C ILE A 429 -11.57 -3.74 18.24
N ASN A 430 -12.37 -4.79 18.00
CA ASN A 430 -12.45 -5.96 18.87
C ASN A 430 -11.10 -6.71 18.97
N ALA A 431 -10.33 -6.79 17.89
CA ALA A 431 -8.99 -7.38 17.93
C ALA A 431 -8.01 -6.57 18.81
N GLY A 432 -8.12 -5.23 18.79
CA GLY A 432 -7.40 -4.33 19.69
C GLY A 432 -7.82 -4.50 21.15
N ASP A 433 -9.13 -4.56 21.43
CA ASP A 433 -9.68 -4.81 22.76
C ASP A 433 -9.19 -6.15 23.33
N LYS A 434 -9.24 -7.23 22.53
CA LYS A 434 -8.70 -8.55 22.90
C LYS A 434 -7.20 -8.52 23.16
N LEU A 435 -6.43 -7.76 22.39
CA LEU A 435 -4.99 -7.60 22.63
C LEU A 435 -4.74 -6.96 24.00
N MET A 436 -5.48 -5.90 24.34
CA MET A 436 -5.38 -5.21 25.62
C MET A 436 -5.80 -6.08 26.81
N GLU A 437 -6.83 -6.90 26.61
CA GLU A 437 -7.26 -7.88 27.59
C GLU A 437 -6.18 -8.93 27.84
N ASN A 438 -5.60 -9.50 26.77
CA ASN A 438 -4.52 -10.47 26.84
C ASN A 438 -3.28 -9.91 27.55
N ILE A 439 -2.91 -8.65 27.27
CA ILE A 439 -1.81 -7.97 27.95
C ILE A 439 -2.12 -7.78 29.44
N SER A 440 -3.38 -7.48 29.79
CA SER A 440 -3.80 -7.28 31.19
C SER A 440 -3.82 -8.57 32.01
N LYS A 441 -4.10 -9.70 31.35
CA LYS A 441 -4.17 -11.05 31.96
C LYS A 441 -2.81 -11.76 32.02
N ASP A 442 -1.75 -11.18 31.46
CA ASP A 442 -0.42 -11.78 31.47
C ASP A 442 0.22 -11.65 32.87
N LEU A 443 0.24 -12.75 33.62
CA LEU A 443 0.72 -12.82 35.01
C LEU A 443 2.22 -13.16 35.13
N ARG A 444 2.92 -13.38 34.02
CA ARG A 444 4.35 -13.74 34.02
C ARG A 444 5.20 -12.59 34.54
N GLN A 445 6.40 -12.91 35.04
CA GLN A 445 7.34 -11.89 35.50
C GLN A 445 7.81 -11.02 34.30
N PRO A 446 8.03 -9.70 34.47
CA PRO A 446 8.46 -8.83 33.38
C PRO A 446 9.67 -9.36 32.60
N ARG A 447 10.65 -9.92 33.31
CA ARG A 447 11.85 -10.51 32.70
C ARG A 447 11.53 -11.70 31.78
N GLU A 448 10.58 -12.55 32.17
CA GLU A 448 10.14 -13.71 31.39
C GLU A 448 9.38 -13.28 30.14
N ILE A 449 8.49 -12.29 30.26
CA ILE A 449 7.75 -11.71 29.12
C ILE A 449 8.72 -11.15 28.10
N ARG A 450 9.74 -10.39 28.55
CA ARG A 450 10.79 -9.84 27.67
C ARG A 450 11.56 -10.94 26.98
N LYS A 451 12.08 -11.91 27.74
CA LYS A 451 12.88 -13.01 27.18
C LYS A 451 12.11 -13.80 26.12
N HIS A 452 10.87 -14.19 26.41
CA HIS A 452 10.05 -14.95 25.48
C HIS A 452 9.66 -14.14 24.25
N SER A 453 9.18 -12.90 24.43
CA SER A 453 8.76 -12.05 23.32
C SER A 453 9.93 -11.64 22.43
N TYR A 454 11.10 -11.39 23.02
CA TYR A 454 12.33 -11.11 22.28
C TYR A 454 12.81 -12.32 21.48
N SER A 455 12.74 -13.53 22.06
CA SER A 455 13.04 -14.77 21.34
C SER A 455 12.16 -14.93 20.09
N MET A 456 10.84 -14.75 20.23
CA MET A 456 9.94 -14.80 19.08
C MET A 456 10.25 -13.71 18.05
N GLN A 457 10.56 -12.49 18.51
CA GLN A 457 10.91 -11.38 17.61
C GLN A 457 12.17 -11.69 16.80
N LYS A 458 13.17 -12.33 17.41
CA LYS A 458 14.41 -12.77 16.77
C LYS A 458 14.16 -13.77 15.63
N ASP A 459 13.10 -14.57 15.72
CA ASP A 459 12.73 -15.57 14.71
C ASP A 459 11.82 -15.00 13.62
N VAL A 460 10.96 -14.03 13.97
CA VAL A 460 10.01 -13.38 13.04
C VAL A 460 10.71 -12.32 12.18
N MET A 461 11.70 -11.61 12.71
CA MET A 461 12.40 -10.52 12.00
C MET A 461 13.04 -10.96 10.66
N PRO A 462 13.75 -12.10 10.56
CA PRO A 462 14.23 -12.61 9.28
C PRO A 462 13.11 -12.87 8.26
N VAL A 463 11.94 -13.36 8.70
CA VAL A 463 10.80 -13.61 7.80
C VAL A 463 10.28 -12.29 7.22
N SER A 464 10.17 -11.26 8.06
CA SER A 464 9.84 -9.89 7.61
C SER A 464 10.79 -9.40 6.52
N GLY A 465 12.10 -9.59 6.75
CA GLY A 465 13.14 -9.20 5.81
C GLY A 465 13.09 -9.93 4.48
N ARG A 466 12.73 -11.22 4.48
CA ARG A 466 12.53 -12.01 3.25
C ARG A 466 11.37 -11.46 2.42
N ILE A 467 10.26 -11.13 3.06
CA ILE A 467 9.08 -10.59 2.38
C ILE A 467 9.39 -9.21 1.79
N ILE A 468 10.07 -8.35 2.56
CA ILE A 468 10.54 -7.05 2.07
C ILE A 468 11.47 -7.23 0.87
N PHE A 469 12.45 -8.14 0.98
CA PHE A 469 13.37 -8.43 -0.11
C PHE A 469 12.67 -8.90 -1.39
N ALA A 470 11.76 -9.86 -1.27
CA ALA A 470 10.97 -10.36 -2.40
C ALA A 470 10.12 -9.25 -3.01
N SER A 471 9.50 -8.40 -2.17
CA SER A 471 8.75 -7.23 -2.64
C SER A 471 9.64 -6.27 -3.43
N MET A 472 10.86 -6.02 -2.97
CA MET A 472 11.78 -5.13 -3.67
C MET A 472 12.31 -5.71 -4.98
N ALA A 473 12.55 -7.02 -5.04
CA ALA A 473 12.98 -7.69 -6.26
C ALA A 473 11.89 -7.68 -7.37
N VAL A 474 10.61 -7.70 -6.97
CA VAL A 474 9.46 -7.75 -7.91
C VAL A 474 8.90 -6.36 -8.24
N PHE A 475 8.98 -5.41 -7.31
CA PHE A 475 8.34 -4.09 -7.42
C PHE A 475 9.28 -2.89 -7.21
N GLY A 476 10.56 -3.12 -6.93
CA GLY A 476 11.52 -2.05 -6.69
C GLY A 476 11.70 -1.16 -7.91
N GLU A 477 11.70 0.16 -7.70
CA GLU A 477 12.08 1.12 -8.71
C GLU A 477 13.57 0.98 -9.04
N ASN A 478 13.90 1.09 -10.33
CA ASN A 478 15.27 1.08 -10.82
C ASN A 478 15.97 2.37 -10.37
N ILE A 479 16.64 2.34 -9.21
CA ILE A 479 17.61 3.39 -8.87
C ILE A 479 18.76 3.27 -9.87
N THR A 480 18.79 4.18 -10.85
CA THR A 480 19.88 4.27 -11.82
C THR A 480 21.13 4.78 -11.11
N LYS A 481 22.14 3.91 -11.06
CA LYS A 481 23.42 4.18 -10.39
C LYS A 481 24.39 4.80 -11.39
N SER A 482 24.88 6.00 -11.09
CA SER A 482 26.14 6.50 -11.67
C SER A 482 27.17 6.54 -10.55
N ASP A 483 28.16 5.65 -10.63
CA ASP A 483 29.15 5.45 -9.59
C ASP A 483 30.25 6.52 -9.64
N HIS A 484 30.51 7.17 -8.50
CA HIS A 484 31.67 8.03 -8.30
C HIS A 484 32.38 7.67 -6.98
N ILE A 485 33.65 7.27 -7.07
CA ILE A 485 34.47 6.99 -5.89
C ILE A 485 35.15 8.30 -5.46
N ALA A 486 34.86 8.79 -4.25
CA ALA A 486 35.54 9.92 -3.64
C ALA A 486 36.33 9.45 -2.41
N GLY A 487 37.61 9.13 -2.60
CA GLY A 487 38.47 8.59 -1.54
C GLY A 487 38.07 7.16 -1.11
N THR A 488 38.03 6.88 0.19
CA THR A 488 37.61 5.57 0.77
C THR A 488 36.09 5.43 0.94
N LYS A 489 35.30 6.46 0.60
CA LYS A 489 33.83 6.46 0.75
C LYS A 489 33.16 6.34 -0.62
N VAL A 490 32.15 5.47 -0.71
CA VAL A 490 31.36 5.29 -1.94
C VAL A 490 30.23 6.32 -1.96
N ILE A 491 30.15 7.12 -3.02
CA ILE A 491 29.10 8.12 -3.24
C ILE A 491 28.39 7.76 -4.56
N ALA A 492 27.10 8.03 -4.63
CA ALA A 492 26.32 7.89 -5.86
C ALA A 492 25.46 9.13 -6.08
N THR A 493 25.04 9.34 -7.33
CA THR A 493 23.97 10.27 -7.66
C THR A 493 22.72 9.46 -7.99
N ILE A 494 21.63 9.78 -7.29
CA ILE A 494 20.30 9.20 -7.55
C ILE A 494 19.36 10.27 -8.10
N GLN A 495 18.38 9.86 -8.89
CA GLN A 495 17.32 10.73 -9.39
C GLN A 495 16.03 10.48 -8.60
N LEU A 496 15.52 11.51 -7.94
CA LEU A 496 14.27 11.49 -7.18
C LEU A 496 13.42 12.67 -7.65
N ASN A 497 12.19 12.42 -8.13
CA ASN A 497 11.27 13.46 -8.61
C ASN A 497 11.90 14.45 -9.62
N ASN A 498 12.70 13.93 -10.56
CA ASN A 498 13.48 14.71 -11.55
C ASN A 498 14.61 15.59 -10.98
N GLU A 499 14.93 15.49 -9.68
CA GLU A 499 16.10 16.12 -9.08
C GLU A 499 17.24 15.12 -8.91
N LYS A 500 18.47 15.57 -9.16
CA LYS A 500 19.69 14.78 -8.91
C LYS A 500 20.20 15.05 -7.50
N ILE A 501 20.33 14.00 -6.70
CA ILE A 501 20.78 14.09 -5.30
C ILE A 501 22.03 13.24 -5.12
N THR A 502 23.06 13.84 -4.52
CA THR A 502 24.28 13.14 -4.11
C THR A 502 24.05 12.42 -2.78
N VAL A 503 24.33 11.13 -2.75
CA VAL A 503 24.08 10.24 -1.61
C VAL A 503 25.31 9.40 -1.27
N ALA A 504 25.45 9.05 0.01
CA ALA A 504 26.43 8.06 0.44
C ALA A 504 25.88 6.66 0.19
N VAL A 505 26.73 5.76 -0.30
CA VAL A 505 26.39 4.36 -0.50
C VAL A 505 27.04 3.52 0.59
N LYS A 506 26.23 2.85 1.38
CA LYS A 506 26.69 1.83 2.32
C LYS A 506 26.39 0.46 1.75
N SER A 507 27.42 -0.31 1.45
CA SER A 507 27.27 -1.65 0.88
C SER A 507 27.30 -2.70 1.98
N MET A 508 26.30 -3.58 2.00
CA MET A 508 26.34 -4.80 2.79
C MET A 508 26.34 -6.01 1.87
N ARG A 509 27.38 -6.82 1.99
CA ARG A 509 27.57 -8.07 1.28
C ARG A 509 27.51 -9.24 2.25
N TYR A 510 26.94 -10.34 1.78
CA TYR A 510 26.77 -11.59 2.50
C TYR A 510 27.16 -12.75 1.59
N LYS A 511 27.77 -13.78 2.16
CA LYS A 511 27.88 -15.07 1.47
C LYS A 511 26.47 -15.59 1.17
N GLU A 512 26.33 -16.31 0.07
CA GLU A 512 25.10 -16.97 -0.34
C GLU A 512 24.45 -17.75 0.82
N ASN A 513 23.12 -17.78 0.87
CA ASN A 513 22.32 -18.44 1.93
C ASN A 513 22.49 -17.91 3.37
N ASN A 514 23.15 -16.77 3.59
CA ASN A 514 23.20 -16.19 4.92
C ASN A 514 21.87 -15.52 5.32
N ASN A 515 21.12 -16.15 6.21
CA ASN A 515 19.85 -15.61 6.75
C ASN A 515 19.98 -14.27 7.47
N ASP A 516 21.19 -13.89 7.90
CA ASP A 516 21.43 -12.58 8.54
C ASP A 516 21.13 -11.42 7.58
N LYS A 517 21.19 -11.65 6.25
CA LYS A 517 20.84 -10.63 5.24
C LYS A 517 19.42 -10.13 5.43
N TYR A 518 18.48 -11.03 5.71
CA TYR A 518 17.07 -10.67 5.87
C TYR A 518 16.80 -9.92 7.17
N THR A 519 17.44 -10.29 8.28
CA THR A 519 17.32 -9.52 9.53
C THR A 519 17.76 -8.08 9.29
N SER A 520 18.90 -7.89 8.64
CA SER A 520 19.38 -6.57 8.26
C SER A 520 18.44 -5.83 7.29
N THR A 521 17.85 -6.53 6.31
CA THR A 521 16.84 -5.94 5.41
C THR A 521 15.66 -5.37 6.21
N ALA A 522 15.09 -6.15 7.15
CA ALA A 522 13.95 -5.70 7.96
C ALA A 522 14.28 -4.50 8.85
N GLU A 523 15.45 -4.52 9.48
CA GLU A 523 15.91 -3.46 10.38
C GLU A 523 16.15 -2.15 9.60
N VAL A 524 16.80 -2.23 8.44
CA VAL A 524 17.07 -1.04 7.64
C VAL A 524 15.82 -0.52 6.94
N TYR A 525 14.94 -1.41 6.48
CA TYR A 525 13.66 -0.99 5.92
C TYR A 525 12.83 -0.19 6.94
N SER A 526 12.95 -0.52 8.23
CA SER A 526 12.29 0.22 9.31
C SER A 526 12.78 1.67 9.46
N MET A 527 13.95 2.01 8.88
CA MET A 527 14.50 3.36 8.90
C MET A 527 13.99 4.28 7.78
N ARG A 528 13.35 3.72 6.73
CA ARG A 528 12.86 4.48 5.55
C ARG A 528 12.00 5.68 5.94
N ASP A 529 11.30 5.56 7.05
CA ASP A 529 10.24 6.46 7.48
C ASP A 529 10.64 7.43 8.59
N LEU A 530 11.93 7.47 8.91
CA LEU A 530 12.49 8.34 9.94
C LEU A 530 12.82 9.70 9.34
N HIS A 531 12.20 10.74 9.91
CA HIS A 531 12.36 12.12 9.47
C HIS A 531 12.64 12.97 10.70
N HIS A 532 13.90 13.32 10.89
CA HIS A 532 14.36 14.16 11.98
C HIS A 532 15.68 14.84 11.57
N GLN A 533 15.88 16.10 11.97
CA GLN A 533 17.06 16.87 11.57
C GLN A 533 18.37 16.19 11.99
N ASN A 534 18.39 15.58 13.18
CA ASN A 534 19.55 14.87 13.74
C ASN A 534 19.53 13.35 13.49
N VAL A 535 18.78 12.86 12.50
CA VAL A 535 18.85 11.46 12.03
C VAL A 535 19.20 11.50 10.55
N VAL A 536 20.19 10.70 10.14
CA VAL A 536 20.61 10.64 8.74
C VAL A 536 19.45 10.21 7.86
N LYS A 537 19.16 11.01 6.82
CA LYS A 537 18.06 10.70 5.90
C LYS A 537 18.38 9.44 5.10
N PHE A 538 17.39 8.57 4.99
CA PHE A 538 17.44 7.37 4.19
C PHE A 538 16.68 7.58 2.88
N TYR A 539 17.33 7.33 1.75
CA TYR A 539 16.73 7.51 0.43
C TYR A 539 16.21 6.20 -0.16
N GLY A 540 16.90 5.08 0.07
CA GLY A 540 16.46 3.79 -0.46
C GLY A 540 17.48 2.67 -0.31
N ILE A 541 17.11 1.52 -0.88
CA ILE A 541 17.95 0.33 -0.95
C ILE A 541 17.90 -0.18 -2.38
N CYS A 542 19.05 -0.59 -2.92
CA CYS A 542 19.11 -1.38 -4.15
C CYS A 542 19.67 -2.77 -3.81
N PRO A 543 19.02 -3.87 -4.24
CA PRO A 543 19.59 -5.20 -4.10
C PRO A 543 20.86 -5.28 -4.96
N PHE A 544 21.89 -5.88 -4.37
CA PHE A 544 23.12 -6.24 -5.05
C PHE A 544 23.16 -7.75 -5.15
N ASN A 545 23.36 -8.28 -6.35
CA ASN A 545 23.57 -9.69 -6.57
C ASN A 545 24.71 -9.86 -7.56
N ASP A 546 25.82 -10.46 -7.11
CA ASP A 546 26.80 -11.06 -7.98
C ASP A 546 26.80 -12.58 -7.77
N HIS A 547 27.39 -13.35 -8.68
CA HIS A 547 27.39 -14.82 -8.63
C HIS A 547 28.03 -15.43 -7.36
N VAL A 548 28.60 -14.62 -6.45
CA VAL A 548 29.34 -15.04 -5.24
C VAL A 548 28.78 -14.41 -3.96
N LEU A 549 28.22 -13.20 -4.05
CA LEU A 549 27.77 -12.37 -2.95
C LEU A 549 26.40 -11.76 -3.25
N GLU A 550 25.51 -11.94 -2.28
CA GLU A 550 24.24 -11.24 -2.24
C GLU A 550 24.31 -10.09 -1.24
N GLY A 551 23.55 -9.03 -1.48
CA GLY A 551 23.66 -7.85 -0.65
C GLY A 551 22.71 -6.73 -0.99
N PHE A 552 23.01 -5.59 -0.40
CA PHE A 552 22.27 -4.36 -0.57
C PHE A 552 23.22 -3.18 -0.59
N ASP A 553 22.91 -2.22 -1.45
CA ASP A 553 23.44 -0.87 -1.37
C ASP A 553 22.36 0.02 -0.74
N PHE A 554 22.74 0.67 0.36
CA PHE A 554 21.89 1.62 1.06
C PHE A 554 22.28 3.03 0.62
N PHE A 555 21.29 3.79 0.16
CA PHE A 555 21.47 5.20 -0.22
C PHE A 555 21.03 6.08 0.95
N ILE A 556 21.98 6.77 1.56
CA ILE A 556 21.75 7.63 2.72
C ILE A 556 22.32 9.03 2.48
N GLU A 557 21.91 9.98 3.30
CA GLU A 557 22.45 11.34 3.26
C GLU A 557 23.97 11.35 3.42
N TYR A 558 24.64 11.95 2.43
CA TYR A 558 26.07 12.20 2.51
C TYR A 558 26.33 13.34 3.50
N CYS A 559 27.06 13.02 4.57
CA CYS A 559 27.41 13.97 5.62
C CYS A 559 28.88 14.41 5.57
N GLY A 560 29.76 13.79 4.78
CA GLY A 560 31.16 14.21 4.67
C GLY A 560 32.06 13.75 5.82
N GLU A 561 31.71 14.04 7.09
CA GLU A 561 32.57 13.78 8.27
C GLU A 561 31.86 13.00 9.39
N ASN A 562 32.63 12.49 10.37
CA ASN A 562 32.10 11.85 11.58
C ASN A 562 32.82 12.35 12.85
N LEU A 563 32.19 12.17 14.02
CA LEU A 563 32.73 12.62 15.30
C LEU A 563 33.96 11.83 15.76
N ASP A 564 34.14 10.61 15.26
CA ASP A 564 35.29 9.75 15.58
C ASP A 564 36.61 10.39 15.11
N ASN A 565 36.67 10.77 13.83
CA ASN A 565 37.81 11.48 13.24
C ASN A 565 38.04 12.83 13.94
N LYS A 566 36.97 13.56 14.26
CA LYS A 566 37.08 14.83 15.01
C LYS A 566 37.73 14.64 16.38
N VAL A 567 37.37 13.59 17.10
CA VAL A 567 37.85 13.35 18.47
C VAL A 567 39.28 12.78 18.47
N PHE A 568 39.58 11.81 17.60
CA PHE A 568 40.86 11.09 17.65
C PHE A 568 41.93 11.63 16.71
N ASP A 569 41.57 12.22 15.58
CA ASP A 569 42.54 12.73 14.61
C ASP A 569 42.72 14.25 14.79
N GLU A 570 41.61 14.99 14.84
CA GLU A 570 41.65 16.46 14.98
C GLU A 570 41.73 16.93 16.45
N HIS A 571 41.55 16.03 17.42
CA HIS A 571 41.61 16.33 18.85
C HIS A 571 40.74 17.53 19.26
N ILE A 572 39.50 17.58 18.77
CA ILE A 572 38.60 18.71 19.08
C ILE A 572 38.38 18.85 20.59
N ARG A 573 38.18 20.10 21.03
CA ARG A 573 37.87 20.38 22.44
C ARG A 573 36.61 19.62 22.86
N TRP A 574 36.66 19.01 24.05
CA TRP A 574 35.56 18.27 24.66
C TRP A 574 34.21 18.99 24.60
N ARG A 575 34.20 20.32 24.82
CA ARG A 575 32.98 21.14 24.74
C ARG A 575 32.35 21.13 23.34
N LYS A 576 33.16 21.13 22.28
CA LYS A 576 32.68 20.99 20.91
C LYS A 576 32.16 19.57 20.65
N SER A 577 32.82 18.55 21.20
CA SER A 577 32.33 17.17 21.16
C SER A 577 30.94 17.04 21.80
N LEU A 578 30.70 17.71 22.93
CA LEU A 578 29.39 17.74 23.57
C LEU A 578 28.29 18.34 22.71
N HIS A 579 28.56 19.39 21.93
CA HIS A 579 27.57 19.94 21.00
C HIS A 579 27.13 18.88 19.98
N TYR A 580 28.08 18.14 19.40
CA TYR A 580 27.76 17.06 18.46
C TYR A 580 27.06 15.87 19.14
N ILE A 581 27.44 15.54 20.38
CA ILE A 581 26.77 14.46 21.14
C ILE A 581 25.34 14.87 21.52
N LYS A 582 25.11 16.13 21.89
CA LYS A 582 23.77 16.67 22.17
C LYS A 582 22.86 16.48 20.95
N ASP A 583 23.31 16.87 19.76
CA ASP A 583 22.59 16.66 18.51
C ASP A 583 22.32 15.17 18.24
N GLY A 584 23.34 14.32 18.42
CA GLY A 584 23.18 12.86 18.32
C GLY A 584 22.14 12.30 19.29
N LEU A 585 22.04 12.85 20.51
CA LEU A 585 21.04 12.48 21.49
C LEU A 585 19.62 12.93 21.08
N GLU A 586 19.45 14.07 20.40
CA GLU A 586 18.15 14.44 19.82
C GLU A 586 17.68 13.37 18.81
N GLY A 587 18.60 12.92 17.96
CA GLY A 587 18.34 11.81 17.04
C GLY A 587 17.96 10.53 17.79
N LEU A 588 18.68 10.19 18.86
CA LEU A 588 18.41 8.99 19.67
C LEU A 588 17.06 9.06 20.39
N ILE A 589 16.69 10.22 20.93
CA ILE A 589 15.37 10.45 21.53
C ILE A 589 14.28 10.15 20.51
N TYR A 590 14.41 10.67 19.29
CA TYR A 590 13.45 10.41 18.22
C TYR A 590 13.34 8.91 17.86
N LEU A 591 14.46 8.19 17.81
CA LEU A 591 14.48 6.74 17.58
C LEU A 591 13.78 5.97 18.71
N HIS A 592 14.13 6.26 19.97
CA HIS A 592 13.56 5.61 21.15
C HIS A 592 12.06 5.89 21.28
N GLN A 593 11.63 7.12 21.02
CA GLN A 593 10.21 7.47 20.93
C GLN A 593 9.53 6.66 19.82
N SER A 594 10.19 6.49 18.67
CA SER A 594 9.68 5.69 17.55
C SER A 594 9.65 4.18 17.84
N GLY A 595 10.19 3.72 18.98
CA GLY A 595 10.27 2.32 19.38
C GLY A 595 11.45 1.57 18.75
N ILE A 596 12.45 2.31 18.26
CA ILE A 596 13.64 1.78 17.59
C ILE A 596 14.81 1.86 18.57
N VAL A 597 15.44 0.72 18.83
CA VAL A 597 16.73 0.63 19.51
C VAL A 597 17.83 0.75 18.46
N HIS A 598 18.81 1.62 18.68
CA HIS A 598 19.88 1.88 17.71
C HIS A 598 20.91 0.73 17.64
N ARG A 599 21.30 0.20 18.81
CA ARG A 599 22.18 -0.96 19.05
C ARG A 599 23.66 -0.81 18.66
N ASN A 600 24.06 0.37 18.21
CA ASN A 600 25.42 0.62 17.73
C ASN A 600 25.83 2.09 17.89
N ILE A 601 25.51 2.66 19.05
CA ILE A 601 25.92 4.04 19.37
C ILE A 601 27.43 4.05 19.57
N ARG A 602 28.12 4.92 18.82
CA ARG A 602 29.58 5.16 18.87
C ARG A 602 29.89 6.50 18.22
N LEU A 603 31.08 7.05 18.45
CA LEU A 603 31.49 8.34 17.85
C LEU A 603 31.36 8.33 16.32
N ALA A 604 31.76 7.23 15.66
CA ALA A 604 31.66 7.11 14.21
C ALA A 604 30.22 7.02 13.66
N ALA A 605 29.22 6.78 14.51
CA ALA A 605 27.81 6.81 14.12
C ALA A 605 27.22 8.23 14.18
N ILE A 606 27.92 9.19 14.80
CA ILE A 606 27.53 10.60 14.81
C ILE A 606 28.23 11.28 13.64
N LEU A 607 27.49 11.46 12.54
CA LEU A 607 27.98 12.12 11.34
C LEU A 607 27.78 13.63 11.46
N ILE A 608 28.61 14.43 10.80
CA ILE A 608 28.58 15.89 10.90
C ILE A 608 28.42 16.47 9.51
N LYS A 609 27.35 17.24 9.28
CA LYS A 609 27.06 17.91 8.01
C LYS A 609 26.70 19.37 8.28
N ASP A 610 27.33 20.29 7.57
CA ASP A 610 27.07 21.74 7.67
C ASP A 610 27.11 22.29 9.12
N GLY A 611 27.97 21.69 9.96
CA GLY A 611 28.14 22.08 11.36
C GLY A 611 27.16 21.44 12.34
N GLU A 612 26.18 20.67 11.89
CA GLU A 612 25.22 19.93 12.71
C GLU A 612 25.52 18.44 12.74
N ALA A 613 25.26 17.78 13.87
CA ALA A 613 25.42 16.34 13.98
C ALA A 613 24.12 15.56 13.70
N LYS A 614 24.28 14.42 13.03
CA LYS A 614 23.21 13.50 12.66
C LYS A 614 23.59 12.08 13.04
N LEU A 615 22.67 11.39 13.71
CA LEU A 615 22.85 9.99 14.08
C LEU A 615 22.58 9.08 12.88
N SER A 616 23.58 8.27 12.54
CA SER A 616 23.57 7.26 11.47
C SER A 616 23.58 5.84 12.03
N ASP A 617 23.37 4.84 11.19
CA ASP A 617 23.62 3.42 11.51
C ASP A 617 22.62 2.71 12.46
N GLY A 618 21.38 3.21 12.55
CA GLY A 618 20.31 2.49 13.26
C GLY A 618 20.09 1.07 12.72
N GLY A 619 20.14 0.05 13.57
CA GLY A 619 19.65 -1.30 13.21
C GLY A 619 20.46 -2.09 12.17
N ILE A 620 21.68 -1.71 11.77
CA ILE A 620 22.42 -2.46 10.73
C ILE A 620 23.09 -3.75 11.27
N THR A 621 23.13 -3.95 12.59
CA THR A 621 24.31 -4.62 13.17
C THR A 621 24.04 -5.56 14.33
N MET A 622 22.92 -6.29 14.35
CA MET A 622 22.73 -7.26 15.43
C MET A 622 23.55 -8.54 15.34
N ARG A 623 23.92 -9.03 14.15
CA ARG A 623 24.56 -10.35 14.04
C ARG A 623 25.98 -10.40 13.47
N LYS A 624 26.38 -9.45 12.62
CA LYS A 624 27.79 -9.38 12.15
C LYS A 624 28.79 -9.15 13.28
N ILE A 625 28.36 -8.76 14.48
CA ILE A 625 29.25 -8.35 15.57
C ILE A 625 29.18 -9.26 16.81
N LEU A 626 28.27 -10.25 16.87
CA LEU A 626 28.34 -11.27 17.93
C LEU A 626 29.46 -12.29 17.70
N LYS A 627 30.04 -12.35 16.49
CA LYS A 627 31.15 -13.24 16.12
C LYS A 627 32.56 -12.63 16.34
N GLY A 628 32.73 -11.82 17.38
CA GLY A 628 34.08 -11.37 17.79
C GLY A 628 34.80 -10.44 16.81
N ASN A 629 34.08 -9.60 16.06
CA ASN A 629 34.73 -8.68 15.12
C ASN A 629 35.33 -7.47 15.84
N ILE A 630 36.66 -7.41 15.79
CA ILE A 630 37.46 -6.22 16.02
C ILE A 630 37.42 -5.40 14.73
N SER A 631 36.79 -4.23 14.72
CA SER A 631 36.81 -3.34 13.55
C SER A 631 38.06 -2.48 13.62
N GLY A 632 39.03 -2.72 12.75
CA GLY A 632 40.26 -1.92 12.70
C GLY A 632 41.09 -1.93 13.99
N GLY A 633 41.08 -3.02 14.77
CA GLY A 633 41.83 -3.13 16.03
C GLY A 633 41.06 -2.75 17.32
N VAL A 634 39.85 -2.17 17.23
CA VAL A 634 39.10 -1.68 18.41
C VAL A 634 37.94 -2.61 18.79
N PRO A 635 37.80 -3.01 20.09
CA PRO A 635 36.66 -3.79 20.56
C PRO A 635 35.38 -2.97 20.51
N ILE A 636 34.32 -3.52 19.91
CA ILE A 636 33.00 -2.88 19.96
C ILE A 636 32.38 -3.14 21.34
N VAL A 637 32.28 -2.07 22.13
CA VAL A 637 31.77 -2.11 23.50
C VAL A 637 30.23 -2.19 23.50
N ARG A 638 29.70 -3.15 24.26
CA ARG A 638 28.26 -3.40 24.40
C ARG A 638 27.86 -3.50 25.85
N ALA A 639 26.57 -3.26 26.07
CA ALA A 639 25.96 -3.45 27.37
C ALA A 639 26.02 -4.94 27.80
N PRO A 640 26.23 -5.24 29.09
CA PRO A 640 26.32 -6.61 29.62
C PRO A 640 25.17 -7.53 29.18
N GLU A 641 23.93 -7.04 29.21
CA GLU A 641 22.73 -7.80 28.87
C GLU A 641 22.64 -8.18 27.37
N VAL A 642 23.26 -7.37 26.50
CA VAL A 642 23.34 -7.65 25.06
C VAL A 642 24.41 -8.70 24.80
N LEU A 643 25.54 -8.62 25.52
CA LEU A 643 26.62 -9.62 25.45
C LEU A 643 26.16 -11.01 25.91
N LEU A 644 25.28 -11.06 26.91
CA LEU A 644 24.65 -12.29 27.39
C LEU A 644 23.51 -12.79 26.48
N CYS A 645 23.20 -12.08 25.38
CA CYS A 645 22.05 -12.38 24.50
C CYS A 645 20.70 -12.44 25.24
N ASP A 646 20.58 -11.75 26.37
CA ASP A 646 19.42 -11.82 27.27
C ASP A 646 18.33 -10.82 26.85
N TYR A 647 18.73 -9.58 26.51
CA TYR A 647 17.83 -8.47 26.18
C TYR A 647 18.58 -7.37 25.43
N CYS A 648 17.90 -6.68 24.50
CA CYS A 648 18.40 -5.49 23.84
C CYS A 648 17.28 -4.45 23.73
N GLY A 649 17.37 -3.40 24.54
CA GLY A 649 16.41 -2.29 24.63
C GLY A 649 17.08 -0.92 24.64
N HIS A 650 16.32 0.15 24.82
CA HIS A 650 16.85 1.52 24.86
C HIS A 650 17.93 1.68 25.94
N GLU A 651 17.82 0.95 27.04
CA GLU A 651 18.79 0.91 28.14
C GLU A 651 20.17 0.46 27.66
N SER A 652 20.23 -0.41 26.64
CA SER A 652 21.49 -0.85 26.05
C SER A 652 22.14 0.21 25.16
N ASP A 653 21.36 1.08 24.51
CA ASP A 653 21.90 2.25 23.81
C ASP A 653 22.47 3.26 24.80
N MET A 654 21.82 3.44 25.95
CA MET A 654 22.28 4.36 26.99
C MET A 654 23.61 3.92 27.59
N PHE A 655 23.85 2.61 27.68
CA PHE A 655 25.19 2.11 27.99
C PHE A 655 26.21 2.58 26.95
N GLN A 656 25.89 2.50 25.67
CA GLN A 656 26.83 2.96 24.64
C GLN A 656 26.99 4.49 24.61
N VAL A 657 25.96 5.26 24.99
CA VAL A 657 26.05 6.72 25.17
C VAL A 657 27.10 7.08 26.22
N GLY A 658 27.16 6.36 27.34
CA GLY A 658 28.23 6.58 28.31
C GLY A 658 29.62 6.37 27.67
N ILE A 659 29.78 5.34 26.81
CA ILE A 659 31.05 5.02 26.09
C ILE A 659 31.47 6.19 25.25
N VAL A 660 30.52 6.72 24.48
CA VAL A 660 30.72 7.92 23.65
C VAL A 660 31.14 9.14 24.49
N LEU A 661 30.49 9.39 25.63
CA LEU A 661 30.84 10.53 26.49
C LEU A 661 32.25 10.41 27.08
N TRP A 662 32.62 9.20 27.52
CA TRP A 662 33.96 8.94 28.06
C TRP A 662 35.04 9.07 26.98
N GLU A 663 34.83 8.45 25.81
CA GLU A 663 35.79 8.52 24.70
C GLU A 663 35.97 9.97 24.21
N ALA A 664 34.89 10.74 24.12
CA ALA A 664 34.93 12.14 23.72
C ALA A 664 35.64 13.05 24.72
N PHE A 665 35.54 12.74 26.02
CA PHE A 665 36.20 13.53 27.06
C PHE A 665 37.70 13.22 27.13
N TYR A 666 38.08 11.94 27.20
CA TYR A 666 39.48 11.54 27.35
C TYR A 666 40.25 11.49 26.03
N THR A 667 39.58 11.61 24.88
CA THR A 667 40.17 11.41 23.55
C THR A 667 40.92 10.07 23.44
N LYS A 668 40.41 9.04 24.14
CA LYS A 668 40.97 7.69 24.22
C LYS A 668 39.91 6.66 23.89
N ARG A 669 40.33 5.55 23.28
CA ARG A 669 39.46 4.42 23.01
C ARG A 669 39.18 3.62 24.27
N ALA A 670 37.91 3.35 24.55
CA ALA A 670 37.51 2.57 25.71
C ALA A 670 38.09 1.14 25.62
N PHE A 671 38.74 0.69 26.70
CA PHE A 671 39.32 -0.65 26.84
C PHE A 671 40.43 -1.04 25.85
N LEU A 672 40.96 -0.12 25.03
CA LEU A 672 41.97 -0.43 24.01
C LEU A 672 43.29 -0.94 24.61
N ASP A 673 43.73 -0.31 25.70
CA ASP A 673 44.91 -0.67 26.49
C ASP A 673 44.82 -2.09 27.07
N LYS A 674 43.60 -2.53 27.42
CA LYS A 674 43.30 -3.84 27.97
C LYS A 674 43.06 -4.90 26.89
N SER A 675 42.49 -4.52 25.74
CA SER A 675 42.24 -5.47 24.64
C SER A 675 43.49 -5.93 23.92
N ALA A 676 44.56 -5.14 23.92
CA ALA A 676 45.87 -5.57 23.39
C ALA A 676 46.49 -6.73 24.18
N LYS A 677 46.05 -6.97 25.42
CA LYS A 677 46.59 -7.97 26.36
C LYS A 677 45.62 -9.11 26.70
N THR A 678 44.39 -9.08 26.17
CA THR A 678 43.34 -10.03 26.56
C THR A 678 42.47 -10.40 25.36
N THR A 679 41.95 -11.63 25.32
CA THR A 679 41.01 -12.04 24.27
C THR A 679 39.70 -11.24 24.37
N TYR A 680 38.98 -11.12 23.24
CA TYR A 680 37.67 -10.45 23.23
C TYR A 680 36.67 -11.14 24.19
N GLU A 681 36.74 -12.46 24.32
CA GLU A 681 35.91 -13.23 25.26
C GLU A 681 36.20 -12.86 26.72
N GLU A 682 37.47 -12.67 27.08
CA GLU A 682 37.83 -12.26 28.43
C GLU A 682 37.41 -10.82 28.73
N LEU A 683 37.52 -9.92 27.74
CA LEU A 683 36.97 -8.57 27.84
C LEU A 683 35.45 -8.59 28.06
N ILE A 684 34.72 -9.46 27.36
CA ILE A 684 33.27 -9.65 27.56
C ILE A 684 32.98 -10.07 29.01
N LYS A 685 33.66 -11.08 29.54
CA LYS A 685 33.46 -11.55 30.92
C LYS A 685 33.70 -10.43 31.92
N ARG A 686 34.76 -9.65 31.74
CA ARG A 686 35.11 -8.50 32.58
C ARG A 686 34.03 -7.42 32.58
N ILE A 687 33.53 -7.04 31.40
CA ILE A 687 32.42 -6.06 31.26
C ILE A 687 31.14 -6.58 31.93
N VAL A 688 30.81 -7.85 31.72
CA VAL A 688 29.65 -8.51 32.36
C VAL A 688 29.78 -8.54 33.88
N ASN A 689 30.99 -8.73 34.40
CA ASN A 689 31.29 -8.73 35.83
C ASN A 689 31.35 -7.31 36.45
N GLY A 690 31.14 -6.25 35.65
CA GLY A 690 31.01 -4.89 36.14
C GLY A 690 32.19 -3.98 35.80
N GLU A 691 33.17 -4.43 35.02
CA GLU A 691 34.28 -3.56 34.64
C GLU A 691 33.84 -2.42 33.73
N ARG A 692 34.37 -1.22 34.00
CA ARG A 692 34.09 0.03 33.26
C ARG A 692 35.40 0.74 32.90
N PRO A 693 35.40 1.64 31.89
CA PRO A 693 36.52 2.54 31.63
C PRO A 693 36.86 3.37 32.88
N SER A 694 38.16 3.53 33.16
CA SER A 694 38.63 4.25 34.34
C SER A 694 38.38 5.75 34.20
N LEU A 695 37.88 6.39 35.26
CA LEU A 695 37.82 7.84 35.39
C LEU A 695 39.07 8.29 36.16
N VAL A 696 39.92 9.09 35.51
CA VAL A 696 41.23 9.52 36.04
C VAL A 696 41.44 11.01 35.75
N ASP A 697 42.38 11.65 36.44
CA ASP A 697 42.69 13.06 36.23
C ASP A 697 43.19 13.35 34.78
N PRO A 698 42.71 14.39 34.08
CA PRO A 698 41.66 15.35 34.47
C PRO A 698 40.28 14.71 34.55
N TYR A 699 39.51 14.97 35.61
CA TYR A 699 38.15 14.47 35.72
C TYR A 699 37.15 15.31 34.90
N PRO A 700 36.12 14.68 34.30
CA PRO A 700 34.98 15.42 33.78
C PRO A 700 34.33 16.26 34.88
N GLN A 701 33.69 17.36 34.49
CA GLN A 701 32.89 18.15 35.41
C GLN A 701 31.88 17.23 36.11
N ILE A 702 31.68 17.43 37.42
CA ILE A 702 30.95 16.49 38.29
C ILE A 702 29.60 16.05 37.72
N THR A 703 28.85 16.98 37.13
CA THR A 703 27.53 16.71 36.54
C THR A 703 27.61 15.76 35.34
N ILE A 704 28.61 15.95 34.47
CA ILE A 704 28.86 15.07 33.32
C ILE A 704 29.39 13.72 33.80
N ARG A 705 30.31 13.72 34.77
CA ARG A 705 30.87 12.51 35.34
C ARG A 705 29.77 11.59 35.87
N HIS A 706 28.86 12.13 36.67
CA HIS A 706 27.72 11.36 37.17
C HIS A 706 26.88 10.80 36.03
N LYS A 707 26.68 11.54 34.92
CA LYS A 707 25.95 11.00 33.77
C LYS A 707 26.68 9.89 33.02
N ILE A 708 28.01 9.91 32.97
CA ILE A 708 28.79 8.78 32.44
C ILE A 708 28.58 7.55 33.32
N GLU A 709 28.69 7.71 34.63
CA GLU A 709 28.52 6.63 35.62
C GLU A 709 27.08 6.06 35.57
N ASP A 710 26.05 6.92 35.62
CA ASP A 710 24.63 6.57 35.49
C ASP A 710 24.35 5.76 34.21
N CYS A 711 24.97 6.12 33.08
CA CYS A 711 24.77 5.46 31.79
C CYS A 711 25.24 4.00 31.78
N TRP A 712 26.25 3.62 32.57
CA TRP A 712 26.78 2.25 32.58
C TRP A 712 26.44 1.45 33.83
N GLU A 713 25.42 1.88 34.56
CA GLU A 713 24.93 1.14 35.71
C GLU A 713 24.53 -0.30 35.36
N LYS A 714 24.66 -1.18 36.35
CA LYS A 714 24.37 -2.62 36.16
C LYS A 714 22.86 -2.86 36.06
N GLY A 715 22.06 -2.11 36.81
CA GLY A 715 20.59 -2.14 36.70
C GLY A 715 20.12 -1.47 35.41
N LEU A 716 19.27 -2.15 34.64
CA LEU A 716 18.72 -1.60 33.39
C LEU A 716 17.84 -0.37 33.65
N ASP A 717 17.06 -0.42 34.73
CA ASP A 717 16.13 0.60 35.21
C ASP A 717 16.81 1.80 35.88
N GLN A 718 18.11 1.69 36.19
CA GLN A 718 18.90 2.77 36.78
C GLN A 718 19.53 3.67 35.71
N ARG A 719 19.59 3.22 34.46
CA ARG A 719 20.18 4.01 33.37
C ARG A 719 19.23 5.15 32.98
N PRO A 720 19.74 6.38 32.77
CA PRO A 720 18.94 7.54 32.44
C PRO A 720 18.38 7.43 31.01
N SER A 721 17.34 8.19 30.69
CA SER A 721 16.87 8.29 29.30
C SER A 721 17.80 9.18 28.47
N ALA A 722 17.75 9.03 27.13
CA ALA A 722 18.51 9.91 26.22
C ALA A 722 18.15 11.40 26.43
N LYS A 723 16.88 11.67 26.78
CA LYS A 723 16.40 13.02 27.11
C LYS A 723 17.08 13.57 28.37
N ASP A 724 17.15 12.79 29.44
CA ASP A 724 17.77 13.22 30.69
C ASP A 724 19.25 13.58 30.49
N VAL A 725 19.98 12.78 29.70
CA VAL A 725 21.38 13.05 29.36
C VAL A 725 21.51 14.31 28.50
N ARG A 726 20.66 14.47 27.48
CA ARG A 726 20.62 15.67 26.61
C ARG A 726 20.36 16.93 27.42
N ASP A 727 19.38 16.90 28.32
CA ASP A 727 18.99 18.05 29.16
C ASP A 727 20.14 18.49 30.07
N VAL A 728 20.85 17.54 30.68
CA VAL A 728 22.05 17.83 31.50
C VAL A 728 23.19 18.43 30.67
N ILE A 729 23.48 17.87 29.49
CA ILE A 729 24.50 18.40 28.59
C ILE A 729 24.13 19.83 28.15
N THR A 730 22.85 20.08 27.86
CA THR A 730 22.37 21.40 27.44
C THR A 730 22.57 22.42 28.55
N ALA A 731 22.14 22.11 29.78
CA ALA A 731 22.34 22.97 30.94
C ALA A 731 23.83 23.23 31.22
N PHE A 732 24.69 22.23 31.06
CA PHE A 732 26.14 22.41 31.20
C PHE A 732 26.73 23.34 30.12
N LEU A 733 26.30 23.18 28.87
CA LEU A 733 26.75 24.04 27.78
C LEU A 733 26.29 25.50 27.99
N GLU A 734 25.08 25.72 28.50
CA GLU A 734 24.54 27.07 28.76
C GLU A 734 25.14 27.74 30.02
N SER A 735 25.39 26.97 31.08
CA SER A 735 25.89 27.50 32.37
C SER A 735 27.38 27.84 32.41
N SER A 736 28.16 27.41 31.42
CA SER A 736 29.58 27.74 31.29
C SER A 736 29.86 28.64 30.08
N PRO A 737 29.52 29.94 30.15
CA PRO A 737 29.93 30.92 29.15
C PRO A 737 31.40 31.31 29.37
N ILE A 738 32.33 30.38 29.11
CA ILE A 738 33.76 30.71 29.06
C ILE A 738 34.17 30.73 27.59
N ALA A 739 34.80 31.84 27.20
CA ALA A 739 35.01 32.36 25.85
C ALA A 739 35.45 31.34 24.77
N ASN A 740 34.96 31.59 23.55
CA ASN A 740 35.26 30.89 22.28
C ASN A 740 36.71 30.39 22.14
#